data_AF-A0A7K9S0H8-F1
#
_entry.id   AF-A0A7K9S0H8-F1
#
_cell.length_a   1.000
_cell.length_b   1.000
_cell.length_c   1.000
_cell.angle_alpha   90.00
_cell.angle_beta   90.00
_cell.angle_gamma   90.00
#
_symmetry.space_group_name_H-M   'P 1'
#
loop_
_entity.id
_entity.type
_entity.pdbx_description
1 polymer ?
#
loop_
_entity_poly.entity_id
_entity_poly.type
_entity_poly.pdbx_seq_one_letter_code
_entity_poly.pdbx_strand_id
1 'polypeptide(L)'
;MCSRVNANFRFSRTVAPALQRCQTYMDIIIVLDGSNSIYPWVEVQHFLINILKKFYIGPGQIQVGVVQYGEDVVHEFHLNDYRSVQDVVAAASHIEQRGGTETRTAYGIEFARSEAFRKGGRKGAKRVMIVITDGESHDSPDLEKVIEDSERDNVTRYAVAVLGYYNRRGINPEAFLNEIKFIASDPDDKHFFNVTDEAALKDIVDALGERIFSLEGEGCSSLAGINEISFGLEMSQTGFSSHIVEDGILLGAVGAYDWNGAVLKETSSGKVIPLRESYLQEFPEELKNHGAYLGYTVSSVVSTQHERVYVAGAPRFNHTGKVILFSMHSNRNLTIHQALKGEQINSLDVDGDGVTDVLLVGAPMFFSEGRERGKVYVYALQGNLFVPSGSLVDLPSYQNSRFGSCIAAVPDLNQDSYNDLVVGAPLEDEHQGAIYVFLGFQRTILRKYKQRIAAADLAPGLMYFGCSIHGQLDLNEDGLVDVAVGSLGSAVVLWSRSVVRINASLRFEPPKINIFTKDCRRNGKEATCMRAFVCFTALFLSAHFQAATVGLRYNTTIDERRYSPRAHLDEGGDRVTPRGLELQGGQELCHTLPFHVLDTADYVKPVTFSIDYELEQPQHGPMLDDGWPTSLRVSVPFWNGCNEDEHCVPDLVLDARSDIPSAMEFCRRALRRGDCSAFSLSFDASVFVIESGRRRVAVEATLENRGENAYSTVLNISFSRNLQLASLIPKDDTDINIDCASDDRHPTRRVCNVSYPFFRAKAKVAFRLDFEFSKSVFLQSMEVLMVASSDSEEKESTKEDNVAHLNFQLKYEADLLFTRTSSLDYFEIRSNNSLDGSIGPPFHCTFTLQNLGFFPVQGVTLKITVPVATRAGNRLLLPTGFRADQENTTCTVWGNSTEYRRAPAEEDLTRTPHLNHSNSDVVSIDCQVKLAPNEELNLHLCGNLWMKSLKALKFKALKLSTIAALQRRFRSPFVFREEDPSRQITFEISKPEEWQIPIWIILGSTLGGLLLLALLVLALWKLGFFKSGSRRRAAEREQNSQGME
;
A
#
# COMPACT_ATOMS: atom_id res chain seq x y z
N MET A 1 -35.45 42.37 -8.10
CA MET A 1 -35.77 42.76 -9.50
C MET A 1 -34.59 42.36 -10.37
N CYS A 2 -34.81 41.69 -11.49
CA CYS A 2 -33.76 41.30 -12.44
C CYS A 2 -33.98 41.98 -13.80
N SER A 3 -32.92 42.22 -14.54
CA SER A 3 -32.98 42.81 -15.89
C SER A 3 -32.34 41.85 -16.90
N ARG A 4 -33.05 41.53 -17.97
CA ARG A 4 -32.48 40.79 -19.11
C ARG A 4 -31.87 41.78 -20.08
N VAL A 5 -30.61 41.58 -20.42
CA VAL A 5 -29.89 42.33 -21.46
C VAL A 5 -29.53 41.41 -22.62
N ASN A 6 -29.38 41.97 -23.82
CA ASN A 6 -28.85 41.24 -24.98
C ASN A 6 -27.32 41.29 -25.02
N ALA A 7 -26.71 40.64 -26.03
CA ALA A 7 -25.25 40.56 -26.17
C ALA A 7 -24.55 41.93 -26.27
N ASN A 8 -25.28 42.98 -26.68
CA ASN A 8 -24.77 44.35 -26.78
C ASN A 8 -25.07 45.17 -25.50
N PHE A 9 -25.35 44.51 -24.38
CA PHE A 9 -25.73 45.11 -23.10
C PHE A 9 -26.96 46.03 -23.17
N ARG A 10 -27.81 45.89 -24.21
CA ARG A 10 -29.05 46.67 -24.30
C ARG A 10 -30.13 45.98 -23.48
N PHE A 11 -30.84 46.78 -22.70
CA PHE A 11 -31.99 46.34 -21.93
C PHE A 11 -33.06 45.72 -22.84
N SER A 12 -33.57 44.56 -22.42
CA SER A 12 -34.65 43.84 -23.10
C SER A 12 -35.95 43.83 -22.29
N ARG A 13 -35.90 43.35 -21.03
CA ARG A 13 -37.09 43.26 -20.17
C ARG A 13 -36.71 43.16 -18.68
N THR A 14 -37.63 43.59 -17.83
CA THR A 14 -37.56 43.40 -16.37
C THR A 14 -38.22 42.07 -15.98
N VAL A 15 -37.62 41.34 -15.04
CA VAL A 15 -38.14 40.09 -14.48
C VAL A 15 -38.33 40.26 -12.97
N ALA A 16 -39.58 40.13 -12.49
CA ALA A 16 -39.94 40.30 -11.08
C ALA A 16 -41.10 39.37 -10.66
N PRO A 17 -40.90 38.03 -10.66
CA PRO A 17 -42.00 37.07 -10.58
C PRO A 17 -42.70 37.02 -9.21
N ALA A 18 -41.98 37.36 -8.14
CA ALA A 18 -42.47 37.41 -6.76
C ALA A 18 -42.78 38.83 -6.26
N LEU A 19 -42.91 39.82 -7.16
CA LEU A 19 -43.31 41.16 -6.75
C LEU A 19 -44.75 41.12 -6.20
N GLN A 20 -44.85 41.14 -4.87
CA GLN A 20 -46.11 41.25 -4.16
C GLN A 20 -46.40 42.74 -3.96
N ARG A 21 -47.42 43.26 -4.64
CA ARG A 21 -47.95 44.58 -4.32
C ARG A 21 -48.79 44.42 -3.06
N CYS A 22 -48.57 45.23 -2.03
CA CYS A 22 -49.46 45.27 -0.86
C CYS A 22 -50.88 45.54 -1.35
N GLN A 23 -51.79 44.56 -1.20
CA GLN A 23 -53.21 44.73 -1.50
C GLN A 23 -53.96 45.11 -0.22
N THR A 24 -53.61 46.23 0.38
CA THR A 24 -54.47 46.87 1.39
C THR A 24 -55.38 47.84 0.67
N TYR A 25 -56.61 47.41 0.38
CA TYR A 25 -57.66 48.30 -0.08
C TYR A 25 -57.99 49.26 1.07
N MET A 26 -57.89 50.56 0.85
CA MET A 26 -58.25 51.59 1.83
C MET A 26 -59.37 52.46 1.31
N ASP A 27 -60.37 52.69 2.15
CA ASP A 27 -61.43 53.65 1.90
C ASP A 27 -61.15 54.85 2.80
N ILE A 28 -60.88 56.00 2.19
CA ILE A 28 -60.56 57.24 2.91
C ILE A 28 -61.73 58.21 2.76
N ILE A 29 -62.30 58.67 3.87
CA ILE A 29 -63.27 59.77 3.89
C ILE A 29 -62.61 61.00 4.49
N ILE A 30 -62.54 62.08 3.73
CA ILE A 30 -62.05 63.37 4.21
C ILE A 30 -63.26 64.20 4.64
N VAL A 31 -63.30 64.59 5.91
CA VAL A 31 -64.37 65.35 6.56
C VAL A 31 -63.86 66.78 6.76
N LEU A 32 -64.33 67.69 5.91
CA LEU A 32 -63.86 69.07 5.82
C LEU A 32 -64.84 70.03 6.47
N ASP A 33 -64.35 70.82 7.41
CA ASP A 33 -65.06 71.98 7.93
C ASP A 33 -65.17 73.05 6.84
N GLY A 34 -66.39 73.35 6.42
CA GLY A 34 -66.74 74.37 5.44
C GLY A 34 -67.43 75.59 6.06
N SER A 35 -67.38 75.74 7.38
CA SER A 35 -67.97 76.88 8.11
C SER A 35 -67.26 78.20 7.77
N ASN A 36 -67.87 79.34 8.16
CA ASN A 36 -67.34 80.67 7.84
C ASN A 36 -66.05 81.05 8.61
N SER A 37 -65.62 80.26 9.60
CA SER A 37 -64.35 80.52 10.34
C SER A 37 -63.12 80.21 9.50
N ILE A 38 -63.22 79.20 8.62
CA ILE A 38 -62.18 78.81 7.68
C ILE A 38 -61.98 79.91 6.64
N TYR A 39 -60.85 80.62 6.72
CA TYR A 39 -60.52 81.66 5.75
C TYR A 39 -59.00 81.85 5.64
N PRO A 40 -58.40 81.80 4.42
CA PRO A 40 -59.05 81.61 3.11
C PRO A 40 -59.32 80.14 2.73
N TRP A 41 -60.49 79.84 2.13
CA TRP A 41 -60.87 78.49 1.68
C TRP A 41 -59.89 77.86 0.68
N VAL A 42 -59.27 78.68 -0.17
CA VAL A 42 -58.35 78.24 -1.23
C VAL A 42 -57.20 77.39 -0.67
N GLU A 43 -56.74 77.67 0.55
CA GLU A 43 -55.65 76.90 1.17
C GLU A 43 -56.09 75.48 1.58
N VAL A 44 -57.33 75.32 2.07
CA VAL A 44 -57.93 73.99 2.36
C VAL A 44 -58.11 73.20 1.06
N GLN A 45 -58.53 73.86 0.00
CA GLN A 45 -58.68 73.26 -1.33
C GLN A 45 -57.31 72.82 -1.91
N HIS A 46 -56.27 73.64 -1.77
CA HIS A 46 -54.90 73.28 -2.15
C HIS A 46 -54.37 72.10 -1.33
N PHE A 47 -54.60 72.09 -0.02
CA PHE A 47 -54.26 70.97 0.85
C PHE A 47 -54.94 69.68 0.35
N LEU A 48 -56.25 69.73 0.10
CA LEU A 48 -57.04 68.60 -0.41
C LEU A 48 -56.47 68.07 -1.74
N ILE A 49 -56.16 68.96 -2.69
CA ILE A 49 -55.56 68.56 -3.96
C ILE A 49 -54.19 67.90 -3.76
N ASN A 50 -53.35 68.49 -2.89
CA ASN A 50 -51.99 68.02 -2.67
C ASN A 50 -51.96 66.67 -1.95
N ILE A 51 -52.84 66.44 -0.98
CA ILE A 51 -52.93 65.13 -0.32
C ILE A 51 -53.50 64.06 -1.25
N LEU A 52 -54.52 64.37 -2.07
CA LEU A 52 -55.08 63.42 -3.04
C LEU A 52 -54.05 62.99 -4.09
N LYS A 53 -53.14 63.90 -4.50
CA LYS A 53 -52.02 63.58 -5.40
C LYS A 53 -51.00 62.62 -4.78
N LYS A 54 -50.93 62.54 -3.44
CA LYS A 54 -50.07 61.56 -2.77
C LYS A 54 -50.67 60.16 -2.85
N PHE A 55 -51.99 60.01 -2.83
CA PHE A 55 -52.63 58.70 -2.82
C PHE A 55 -52.62 58.00 -4.19
N TYR A 56 -52.45 56.67 -4.18
CA TYR A 56 -52.64 55.82 -5.35
C TYR A 56 -54.12 55.43 -5.50
N ILE A 57 -54.88 56.32 -6.13
CA ILE A 57 -56.34 56.15 -6.29
C ILE A 57 -56.66 55.20 -7.44
N GLY A 58 -57.46 54.17 -7.14
CA GLY A 58 -57.94 53.21 -8.13
C GLY A 58 -58.89 52.17 -7.54
N PRO A 59 -59.71 51.51 -8.37
CA PRO A 59 -60.70 50.53 -7.90
C PRO A 59 -60.08 49.34 -7.16
N GLY A 60 -58.81 49.04 -7.45
CA GLY A 60 -58.03 47.99 -6.81
C GLY A 60 -57.07 48.48 -5.71
N GLN A 61 -57.16 49.74 -5.27
CA GLN A 61 -56.23 50.36 -4.30
C GLN A 61 -57.00 51.28 -3.35
N ILE A 62 -56.69 52.59 -3.32
CA ILE A 62 -57.37 53.58 -2.47
C ILE A 62 -58.61 54.13 -3.18
N GLN A 63 -59.71 54.21 -2.45
CA GLN A 63 -60.90 54.97 -2.84
C GLN A 63 -61.07 56.14 -1.87
N VAL A 64 -61.41 57.32 -2.40
CA VAL A 64 -61.54 58.54 -1.58
C VAL A 64 -62.91 59.16 -1.77
N GLY A 65 -63.56 59.50 -0.67
CA GLY A 65 -64.76 60.33 -0.63
C GLY A 65 -64.51 61.60 0.17
N VAL A 66 -65.25 62.66 -0.15
CA VAL A 66 -65.16 63.94 0.54
C VAL A 66 -66.53 64.35 1.05
N VAL A 67 -66.58 64.67 2.34
CA VAL A 67 -67.74 65.20 3.05
C VAL A 67 -67.37 66.58 3.54
N GLN A 68 -68.24 67.56 3.30
CA GLN A 68 -68.09 68.91 3.83
C GLN A 68 -69.20 69.18 4.85
N TYR A 69 -68.86 69.80 5.98
CA TYR A 69 -69.80 70.07 7.06
C TYR A 69 -69.69 71.51 7.58
N GLY A 70 -70.74 71.99 8.24
CA GLY A 70 -70.82 73.28 8.92
C GLY A 70 -72.07 73.33 9.77
N GLU A 71 -73.09 74.06 9.32
CA GLU A 71 -74.45 73.97 9.87
C GLU A 71 -75.20 72.73 9.38
N ASP A 72 -74.98 72.36 8.11
CA ASP A 72 -75.44 71.13 7.44
C ASP A 72 -74.26 70.30 6.92
N VAL A 73 -74.50 69.04 6.55
CA VAL A 73 -73.48 68.12 5.99
C VAL A 73 -73.85 67.69 4.59
N VAL A 74 -72.89 67.70 3.66
CA VAL A 74 -73.08 67.30 2.26
C VAL A 74 -71.97 66.37 1.77
N HIS A 75 -72.32 65.48 0.82
CA HIS A 75 -71.33 64.75 0.03
C HIS A 75 -70.86 65.64 -1.12
N GLU A 76 -69.55 65.89 -1.18
CA GLU A 76 -68.94 66.49 -2.37
C GLU A 76 -68.68 65.42 -3.43
N PHE A 77 -68.25 64.23 -3.03
CA PHE A 77 -68.31 63.00 -3.84
C PHE A 77 -68.10 61.72 -3.00
N HIS A 78 -68.57 60.58 -3.52
CA HIS A 78 -68.52 59.26 -2.87
C HIS A 78 -67.27 58.46 -3.27
N LEU A 79 -66.99 57.39 -2.50
CA LEU A 79 -65.81 56.52 -2.67
C LEU A 79 -65.70 55.87 -4.07
N ASN A 80 -66.83 55.63 -4.74
CA ASN A 80 -66.91 54.91 -6.01
C ASN A 80 -67.18 55.81 -7.23
N ASP A 81 -67.24 57.13 -7.06
CA ASP A 81 -67.55 58.07 -8.14
C ASP A 81 -66.38 58.21 -9.14
N TYR A 82 -65.14 58.07 -8.67
CA TYR A 82 -63.93 58.27 -9.47
C TYR A 82 -62.96 57.08 -9.38
N ARG A 83 -62.21 56.85 -10.46
CA ARG A 83 -61.31 55.69 -10.60
C ARG A 83 -59.84 56.04 -10.79
N SER A 84 -59.50 57.33 -10.90
CA SER A 84 -58.13 57.80 -11.09
C SER A 84 -57.86 59.06 -10.26
N VAL A 85 -56.58 59.28 -9.94
CA VAL A 85 -56.13 60.49 -9.23
C VAL A 85 -56.47 61.75 -10.02
N GLN A 86 -56.36 61.70 -11.36
CA GLN A 86 -56.64 62.85 -12.22
C GLN A 86 -58.10 63.29 -12.10
N ASP A 87 -59.05 62.34 -12.10
CA ASP A 87 -60.48 62.63 -11.98
C ASP A 87 -60.84 63.18 -10.60
N VAL A 88 -60.28 62.56 -9.54
CA VAL A 88 -60.52 62.99 -8.15
C VAL A 88 -59.96 64.39 -7.89
N VAL A 89 -58.75 64.68 -8.38
CA VAL A 89 -58.14 66.03 -8.25
C VAL A 89 -58.93 67.07 -9.02
N ALA A 90 -59.42 66.73 -10.22
CA ALA A 90 -60.29 67.62 -10.99
C ALA A 90 -61.60 67.91 -10.23
N ALA A 91 -62.24 66.88 -9.65
CA ALA A 91 -63.45 67.06 -8.84
C ALA A 91 -63.17 67.92 -7.58
N ALA A 92 -62.10 67.64 -6.85
CA ALA A 92 -61.69 68.40 -5.67
C ALA A 92 -61.41 69.88 -5.97
N SER A 93 -60.94 70.19 -7.19
CA SER A 93 -60.70 71.58 -7.62
C SER A 93 -61.96 72.42 -7.86
N HIS A 94 -63.15 71.80 -7.83
CA HIS A 94 -64.44 72.50 -7.97
C HIS A 94 -65.24 72.58 -6.66
N ILE A 95 -64.67 72.14 -5.53
CA ILE A 95 -65.35 72.21 -4.22
C ILE A 95 -65.31 73.65 -3.70
N GLU A 96 -66.50 74.24 -3.52
CA GLU A 96 -66.68 75.58 -2.97
C GLU A 96 -66.98 75.54 -1.46
N GLN A 97 -66.64 76.62 -0.73
CA GLN A 97 -66.99 76.75 0.68
C GLN A 97 -68.50 76.94 0.81
N ARG A 98 -69.15 76.09 1.62
CA ARG A 98 -70.60 76.18 1.86
C ARG A 98 -70.97 77.34 2.80
N GLY A 99 -70.07 77.67 3.71
CA GLY A 99 -70.32 78.63 4.78
C GLY A 99 -71.28 78.08 5.83
N GLY A 100 -71.66 78.93 6.78
CA GLY A 100 -72.53 78.58 7.91
C GLY A 100 -72.12 79.33 9.17
N THR A 101 -73.04 79.48 10.12
CA THR A 101 -72.75 80.13 11.41
C THR A 101 -72.34 79.16 12.52
N GLU A 102 -72.47 77.86 12.28
CA GLU A 102 -72.13 76.80 13.24
C GLU A 102 -71.11 75.82 12.64
N THR A 103 -70.39 75.13 13.52
CA THR A 103 -69.42 74.07 13.20
C THR A 103 -69.87 72.79 13.92
N ARG A 104 -70.66 71.95 13.26
CA ARG A 104 -71.19 70.70 13.84
C ARG A 104 -70.29 69.49 13.53
N THR A 105 -69.14 69.41 14.19
CA THR A 105 -68.12 68.38 13.94
C THR A 105 -68.59 66.98 14.34
N ALA A 106 -69.34 66.82 15.43
CA ALA A 106 -69.86 65.50 15.82
C ALA A 106 -70.83 64.96 14.77
N TYR A 107 -71.72 65.81 14.25
CA TYR A 107 -72.63 65.45 13.15
C TYR A 107 -71.87 65.12 11.85
N GLY A 108 -70.81 65.85 11.52
CA GLY A 108 -69.95 65.57 10.36
C GLY A 108 -69.28 64.20 10.43
N ILE A 109 -68.73 63.83 11.60
CA ILE A 109 -68.09 62.52 11.84
C ILE A 109 -69.14 61.40 11.77
N GLU A 110 -70.31 61.59 12.39
CA GLU A 110 -71.37 60.60 12.37
C GLU A 110 -71.91 60.36 10.96
N PHE A 111 -72.06 61.42 10.16
CA PHE A 111 -72.45 61.30 8.75
C PHE A 111 -71.39 60.56 7.92
N ALA A 112 -70.10 60.85 8.16
CA ALA A 112 -69.02 60.13 7.51
C ALA A 112 -69.03 58.62 7.84
N ARG A 113 -69.23 58.28 9.13
CA ARG A 113 -69.33 56.90 9.63
C ARG A 113 -70.55 56.16 9.09
N SER A 114 -71.74 56.74 9.29
CA SER A 114 -73.03 56.07 9.06
C SER A 114 -73.50 56.11 7.60
N GLU A 115 -73.08 57.08 6.80
CA GLU A 115 -73.50 57.25 5.40
C GLU A 115 -72.31 57.14 4.43
N ALA A 116 -71.25 57.94 4.61
CA ALA A 116 -70.18 58.07 3.61
C ALA A 116 -69.39 56.76 3.38
N PHE A 117 -69.02 56.04 4.44
CA PHE A 117 -68.37 54.73 4.30
C PHE A 117 -69.30 53.63 3.77
N ARG A 118 -70.63 53.85 3.73
CA ARG A 118 -71.59 52.87 3.19
C ARG A 118 -71.85 53.09 1.70
N LYS A 119 -71.75 54.33 1.22
CA LYS A 119 -71.93 54.69 -0.19
C LYS A 119 -70.62 54.52 -0.96
N GLY A 120 -70.46 53.33 -1.54
CA GLY A 120 -69.28 52.97 -2.34
C GLY A 120 -68.17 52.29 -1.54
N GLY A 121 -68.32 52.12 -0.22
CA GLY A 121 -67.33 51.44 0.62
C GLY A 121 -67.26 49.94 0.39
N ARG A 122 -66.05 49.40 0.50
CA ARG A 122 -65.69 48.02 0.16
C ARG A 122 -65.61 47.15 1.42
N LYS A 123 -66.16 45.94 1.35
CA LYS A 123 -66.06 44.96 2.44
C LYS A 123 -64.61 44.51 2.61
N GLY A 124 -64.05 44.67 3.81
CA GLY A 124 -62.67 44.30 4.15
C GLY A 124 -61.62 45.38 3.85
N ALA A 125 -62.01 46.54 3.32
CA ALA A 125 -61.10 47.69 3.21
C ALA A 125 -60.88 48.35 4.57
N LYS A 126 -59.65 48.83 4.83
CA LYS A 126 -59.37 49.64 6.03
C LYS A 126 -60.03 50.99 5.88
N ARG A 127 -60.83 51.39 6.87
CA ARG A 127 -61.58 52.65 6.87
C ARG A 127 -60.76 53.72 7.56
N VAL A 128 -60.43 54.78 6.84
CA VAL A 128 -59.66 55.91 7.36
C VAL A 128 -60.48 57.17 7.20
N MET A 129 -60.63 57.93 8.28
CA MET A 129 -61.30 59.22 8.30
C MET A 129 -60.27 60.31 8.57
N ILE A 130 -60.30 61.41 7.82
CA ILE A 130 -59.44 62.57 8.03
C ILE A 130 -60.34 63.76 8.33
N VAL A 131 -60.38 64.20 9.58
CA VAL A 131 -61.19 65.32 10.06
C VAL A 131 -60.35 66.58 10.09
N ILE A 132 -60.82 67.65 9.47
CA ILE A 132 -60.12 68.93 9.36
C ILE A 132 -61.05 70.04 9.81
N THR A 133 -60.64 70.81 10.81
CA THR A 133 -61.46 71.88 11.39
C THR A 133 -60.61 72.98 12.02
N ASP A 134 -61.17 74.18 12.14
CA ASP A 134 -60.53 75.35 12.75
C ASP A 134 -61.24 75.89 13.99
N GLY A 135 -62.28 75.18 14.48
CA GLY A 135 -63.12 75.64 15.58
C GLY A 135 -63.69 74.51 16.44
N GLU A 136 -64.00 74.83 17.70
CA GLU A 136 -64.71 73.94 18.61
C GLU A 136 -66.10 73.58 18.08
N SER A 137 -66.49 72.33 18.29
CA SER A 137 -67.78 71.79 17.88
C SER A 137 -68.93 72.50 18.59
N HIS A 138 -69.99 72.86 17.87
CA HIS A 138 -71.21 73.39 18.48
C HIS A 138 -72.13 72.28 19.03
N ASP A 139 -71.80 71.03 18.72
CA ASP A 139 -72.44 69.78 19.13
C ASP A 139 -71.49 68.86 19.92
N SER A 140 -70.51 69.42 20.64
CA SER A 140 -69.54 68.65 21.45
C SER A 140 -70.14 67.61 22.41
N PRO A 141 -71.36 67.77 22.99
CA PRO A 141 -71.97 66.74 23.84
C PRO A 141 -72.20 65.38 23.13
N ASP A 142 -72.33 65.38 21.80
CA ASP A 142 -72.54 64.16 21.02
C ASP A 142 -71.21 63.51 20.58
N LEU A 143 -70.09 64.21 20.73
CA LEU A 143 -68.78 63.79 20.22
C LEU A 143 -68.27 62.49 20.86
N GLU A 144 -68.45 62.32 22.16
CA GLU A 144 -68.07 61.11 22.91
C GLU A 144 -68.72 59.87 22.31
N LYS A 145 -70.04 59.92 22.09
CA LYS A 145 -70.81 58.82 21.51
C LYS A 145 -70.35 58.50 20.08
N VAL A 146 -70.13 59.53 19.26
CA VAL A 146 -69.74 59.37 17.85
C VAL A 146 -68.35 58.76 17.70
N ILE A 147 -67.41 59.12 18.59
CA ILE A 147 -66.06 58.55 18.63
C ILE A 147 -66.12 57.08 19.07
N GLU A 148 -66.87 56.74 20.12
CA GLU A 148 -67.05 55.36 20.56
C GLU A 148 -67.66 54.47 19.46
N ASP A 149 -68.68 54.98 18.74
CA ASP A 149 -69.29 54.26 17.63
C ASP A 149 -68.33 54.13 16.43
N SER A 150 -67.45 55.10 16.20
CA SER A 150 -66.40 55.04 15.16
C SER A 150 -65.30 54.02 15.50
N GLU A 151 -64.91 53.91 16.77
CA GLU A 151 -63.99 52.87 17.25
C GLU A 151 -64.62 51.48 17.11
N ARG A 152 -65.91 51.32 17.45
CA ARG A 152 -66.64 50.06 17.28
C ARG A 152 -66.70 49.61 15.81
N ASP A 153 -66.77 50.56 14.88
CA ASP A 153 -66.76 50.33 13.43
C ASP A 153 -65.35 50.19 12.83
N ASN A 154 -64.32 50.20 13.67
CA ASN A 154 -62.90 50.06 13.32
C ASN A 154 -62.44 51.13 12.30
N VAL A 155 -62.86 52.38 12.52
CA VAL A 155 -62.49 53.53 11.70
C VAL A 155 -61.29 54.26 12.32
N THR A 156 -60.14 54.23 11.63
CA THR A 156 -58.96 55.00 12.04
C THR A 156 -59.19 56.49 11.72
N ARG A 157 -59.12 57.36 12.73
CA ARG A 157 -59.41 58.80 12.58
C ARG A 157 -58.14 59.62 12.73
N TYR A 158 -57.80 60.40 11.71
CA TYR A 158 -56.80 61.46 11.77
C TYR A 158 -57.50 62.79 11.99
N ALA A 159 -56.99 63.60 12.90
CA ALA A 159 -57.59 64.89 13.24
C ALA A 159 -56.58 66.02 13.02
N VAL A 160 -56.97 67.02 12.23
CA VAL A 160 -56.13 68.16 11.85
C VAL A 160 -56.77 69.44 12.39
N ALA A 161 -56.11 70.04 13.39
CA ALA A 161 -56.50 71.31 13.99
C ALA A 161 -55.86 72.49 13.25
N VAL A 162 -56.67 73.40 12.72
CA VAL A 162 -56.21 74.62 12.03
C VAL A 162 -56.34 75.83 12.96
N LEU A 163 -55.22 76.44 13.36
CA LEU A 163 -55.22 77.52 14.36
C LEU A 163 -55.39 78.94 13.78
N GLY A 164 -55.70 79.06 12.49
CA GLY A 164 -55.79 80.34 11.79
C GLY A 164 -56.76 81.31 12.47
N TYR A 165 -57.98 80.85 12.77
CA TYR A 165 -59.00 81.65 13.45
C TYR A 165 -58.57 82.11 14.85
N TYR A 166 -58.01 81.20 15.66
CA TYR A 166 -57.54 81.49 17.02
C TYR A 166 -56.37 82.48 17.03
N ASN A 167 -55.40 82.29 16.14
CA ASN A 167 -54.23 83.17 16.01
C ASN A 167 -54.61 84.58 15.51
N ARG A 168 -55.53 84.68 14.54
CA ARG A 168 -56.02 85.98 14.03
C ARG A 168 -56.78 86.79 15.09
N ARG A 169 -57.44 86.13 16.05
CA ARG A 169 -58.24 86.76 17.12
C ARG A 169 -57.55 86.82 18.48
N GLY A 170 -56.36 86.22 18.64
CA GLY A 170 -55.63 86.17 19.90
C GLY A 170 -56.31 85.34 21.00
N ILE A 171 -57.02 84.27 20.61
CA ILE A 171 -57.76 83.38 21.52
C ILE A 171 -56.86 82.19 21.92
N ASN A 172 -56.93 81.75 23.18
CA ASN A 172 -56.21 80.56 23.64
C ASN A 172 -56.81 79.28 23.00
N PRO A 173 -56.05 78.48 22.22
CA PRO A 173 -56.57 77.31 21.52
C PRO A 173 -56.60 76.02 22.38
N GLU A 174 -56.31 76.08 23.67
CA GLU A 174 -56.14 74.88 24.51
C GLU A 174 -57.39 73.98 24.57
N ALA A 175 -58.59 74.56 24.71
CA ALA A 175 -59.84 73.81 24.73
C ALA A 175 -60.09 73.09 23.40
N PHE A 176 -59.94 73.81 22.29
CA PHE A 176 -60.01 73.27 20.92
C PHE A 176 -59.01 72.14 20.68
N LEU A 177 -57.73 72.32 21.03
CA LEU A 177 -56.70 71.31 20.83
C LEU A 177 -57.00 70.02 21.61
N ASN A 178 -57.60 70.11 22.79
CA ASN A 178 -58.02 68.95 23.56
C ASN A 178 -59.21 68.22 22.91
N GLU A 179 -60.17 68.96 22.35
CA GLU A 179 -61.29 68.38 21.59
C GLU A 179 -60.79 67.63 20.33
N ILE A 180 -59.88 68.23 19.55
CA ILE A 180 -59.38 67.59 18.32
C ILE A 180 -58.48 66.38 18.61
N LYS A 181 -57.71 66.42 19.71
CA LYS A 181 -56.99 65.22 20.17
C LYS A 181 -57.96 64.08 20.51
N PHE A 182 -59.06 64.39 21.17
CA PHE A 182 -60.09 63.40 21.52
C PHE A 182 -60.73 62.75 20.27
N ILE A 183 -60.84 63.49 19.15
CA ILE A 183 -61.34 62.95 17.87
C ILE A 183 -60.36 61.95 17.23
N ALA A 184 -59.05 62.17 17.38
CA ALA A 184 -58.03 61.33 16.79
C ALA A 184 -58.04 59.92 17.42
N SER A 185 -57.58 58.91 16.66
CA SER A 185 -57.38 57.56 17.19
C SER A 185 -56.08 57.46 18.01
N ASP A 186 -56.03 56.55 18.99
CA ASP A 186 -54.82 56.30 19.76
C ASP A 186 -53.69 55.65 18.90
N PRO A 187 -52.42 55.98 19.15
CA PRO A 187 -51.94 57.02 20.04
C PRO A 187 -51.97 58.41 19.38
N ASP A 188 -52.30 59.45 20.16
CA ASP A 188 -52.47 60.84 19.68
C ASP A 188 -51.29 61.38 18.88
N ASP A 189 -50.05 61.04 19.27
CA ASP A 189 -48.83 61.52 18.61
C ASP A 189 -48.74 61.10 17.14
N LYS A 190 -49.49 60.06 16.73
CA LYS A 190 -49.57 59.56 15.36
C LYS A 190 -50.79 60.02 14.57
N HIS A 191 -51.91 60.33 15.21
CA HIS A 191 -53.16 60.64 14.50
C HIS A 191 -53.60 62.09 14.60
N PHE A 192 -53.01 62.86 15.52
CA PHE A 192 -53.27 64.28 15.69
C PHE A 192 -52.22 65.15 15.00
N PHE A 193 -52.67 66.21 14.34
CA PHE A 193 -51.84 67.25 13.74
C PHE A 193 -52.42 68.63 14.08
N ASN A 194 -51.56 69.62 14.33
CA ASN A 194 -51.97 71.01 14.41
C ASN A 194 -51.14 71.88 13.47
N VAL A 195 -51.77 72.90 12.90
CA VAL A 195 -51.12 73.87 12.01
C VAL A 195 -51.41 75.30 12.47
N THR A 196 -50.46 76.20 12.23
CA THR A 196 -50.55 77.60 12.69
C THR A 196 -51.64 78.39 11.98
N ASP A 197 -51.88 78.09 10.70
CA ASP A 197 -52.90 78.71 9.86
C ASP A 197 -53.24 77.77 8.68
N GLU A 198 -54.19 78.18 7.84
CA GLU A 198 -54.66 77.41 6.69
C GLU A 198 -53.52 77.19 5.66
N ALA A 199 -52.61 78.15 5.50
CA ALA A 199 -51.50 78.05 4.56
C ALA A 199 -50.43 77.02 4.98
N ALA A 200 -50.28 76.78 6.29
CA ALA A 200 -49.40 75.78 6.87
C ALA A 200 -49.94 74.33 6.70
N LEU A 201 -51.17 74.13 6.23
CA LEU A 201 -51.69 72.80 5.90
C LEU A 201 -50.81 72.07 4.87
N LYS A 202 -50.17 72.80 3.95
CA LYS A 202 -49.25 72.22 2.96
C LYS A 202 -48.06 71.50 3.62
N ASP A 203 -47.64 71.93 4.81
CA ASP A 203 -46.46 71.42 5.50
C ASP A 203 -46.71 70.05 6.13
N ILE A 204 -47.98 69.71 6.40
CA ILE A 204 -48.37 68.42 6.96
C ILE A 204 -48.76 67.39 5.90
N VAL A 205 -48.86 67.77 4.62
CA VAL A 205 -49.26 66.86 3.53
C VAL A 205 -48.33 65.65 3.44
N ASP A 206 -47.01 65.89 3.51
CA ASP A 206 -46.02 64.81 3.44
C ASP A 206 -46.11 63.91 4.68
N ALA A 207 -46.19 64.51 5.88
CA ALA A 207 -46.27 63.75 7.13
C ALA A 207 -47.56 62.91 7.22
N LEU A 208 -48.71 63.49 6.87
CA LEU A 208 -50.00 62.80 6.87
C LEU A 208 -50.06 61.72 5.78
N GLY A 209 -49.52 62.01 4.58
CA GLY A 209 -49.39 61.02 3.50
C GLY A 209 -48.56 59.81 3.94
N GLU A 210 -47.35 60.03 4.47
CA GLU A 210 -46.46 58.97 4.97
C GLU A 210 -47.09 58.15 6.12
N ARG A 211 -47.82 58.81 7.04
CA ARG A 211 -48.53 58.10 8.12
C ARG A 211 -49.65 57.21 7.58
N ILE A 212 -50.39 57.66 6.58
CA ILE A 212 -51.44 56.85 5.93
C ILE A 212 -50.81 55.68 5.16
N PHE A 213 -49.68 55.90 4.47
CA PHE A 213 -48.92 54.82 3.82
C PHE A 213 -48.43 53.76 4.81
N SER A 214 -48.05 54.15 6.03
CA SER A 214 -47.60 53.18 7.04
C SER A 214 -48.70 52.20 7.49
N LEU A 215 -49.98 52.56 7.36
CA LEU A 215 -51.11 51.67 7.64
C LEU A 215 -51.26 50.53 6.61
N GLU A 216 -50.66 50.66 5.41
CA GLU A 216 -50.56 49.58 4.41
C GLU A 216 -49.61 48.47 4.89
N GLY A 217 -48.58 48.85 5.66
CA GLY A 217 -47.59 47.93 6.23
C GLY A 217 -48.14 47.00 7.31
N GLU A 218 -49.07 47.49 8.15
CA GLU A 218 -49.71 46.69 9.21
C GLU A 218 -50.78 45.73 8.66
N GLY A 219 -51.47 46.10 7.57
CA GLY A 219 -52.53 45.28 6.96
C GLY A 219 -52.02 44.03 6.23
N CYS A 220 -50.73 43.99 5.88
CA CYS A 220 -50.09 42.81 5.29
C CYS A 220 -50.01 41.62 6.28
N SER A 221 -50.02 41.90 7.59
CA SER A 221 -50.01 40.90 8.66
C SER A 221 -51.41 40.37 9.05
N SER A 222 -52.48 41.14 8.83
CA SER A 222 -53.81 40.83 9.38
C SER A 222 -54.73 40.04 8.43
N LEU A 223 -54.37 39.88 7.16
CA LEU A 223 -55.14 39.08 6.17
C LEU A 223 -54.98 37.57 6.35
N ALA A 224 -54.08 37.10 7.22
CA ALA A 224 -53.81 35.68 7.42
C ALA A 224 -54.72 35.02 8.47
N GLY A 225 -55.42 35.75 9.34
CA GLY A 225 -56.31 35.15 10.36
C GLY A 225 -55.64 34.12 11.28
N ILE A 226 -54.31 34.14 11.37
CA ILE A 226 -53.50 33.21 12.16
C ILE A 226 -52.72 34.08 13.14
N ASN A 227 -52.75 33.73 14.42
CA ASN A 227 -51.97 34.34 15.51
C ASN A 227 -50.44 34.15 15.36
N GLU A 228 -49.94 33.89 14.15
CA GLU A 228 -48.53 33.75 13.82
C GLU A 228 -48.19 34.67 12.64
N ILE A 229 -47.22 35.55 12.83
CA ILE A 229 -46.64 36.38 11.77
C ILE A 229 -45.83 35.43 10.87
N SER A 230 -46.41 34.99 9.75
CA SER A 230 -45.72 34.18 8.73
C SER A 230 -45.65 34.91 7.38
N PHE A 231 -44.46 35.00 6.80
CA PHE A 231 -44.20 35.58 5.49
C PHE A 231 -44.25 34.52 4.38
N GLY A 232 -45.04 34.76 3.34
CA GLY A 232 -45.05 34.00 2.10
C GLY A 232 -43.94 34.43 1.15
N LEU A 233 -44.19 35.43 0.30
CA LEU A 233 -43.23 35.93 -0.70
C LEU A 233 -42.84 37.40 -0.50
N GLU A 234 -43.38 38.04 0.54
CA GLU A 234 -43.20 39.46 0.85
C GLU A 234 -41.71 39.80 1.02
N MET A 235 -40.97 38.93 1.71
CA MET A 235 -39.53 39.06 1.96
C MET A 235 -38.68 38.21 1.00
N SER A 236 -39.22 37.76 -0.13
CA SER A 236 -38.62 36.70 -0.96
C SER A 236 -37.19 36.97 -1.47
N GLN A 237 -36.81 38.24 -1.66
CA GLN A 237 -35.53 38.64 -2.26
C GLN A 237 -35.24 37.91 -3.59
N THR A 238 -36.30 37.71 -4.39
CA THR A 238 -36.20 36.92 -5.63
C THR A 238 -35.18 37.52 -6.60
N GLY A 239 -34.29 36.67 -7.10
CA GLY A 239 -33.14 37.04 -7.91
C GLY A 239 -31.85 37.15 -7.11
N PHE A 240 -31.83 36.67 -5.86
CA PHE A 240 -30.61 36.56 -5.05
C PHE A 240 -29.54 35.71 -5.76
N SER A 241 -29.98 34.65 -6.42
CA SER A 241 -29.20 33.86 -7.37
C SER A 241 -30.01 33.64 -8.65
N SER A 242 -29.31 33.40 -9.76
CA SER A 242 -29.96 33.18 -11.06
C SER A 242 -29.18 32.20 -11.92
N HIS A 243 -29.90 31.37 -12.68
CA HIS A 243 -29.31 30.43 -13.64
C HIS A 243 -30.15 30.37 -14.91
N ILE A 244 -29.50 30.39 -16.08
CA ILE A 244 -30.20 30.35 -17.37
C ILE A 244 -30.54 28.89 -17.70
N VAL A 245 -31.77 28.66 -18.17
CA VAL A 245 -32.27 27.34 -18.58
C VAL A 245 -32.90 27.44 -19.97
N GLU A 246 -33.05 26.33 -20.69
CA GLU A 246 -33.46 26.33 -22.11
C GLU A 246 -34.75 27.11 -22.39
N ASP A 247 -35.75 26.97 -21.52
CA ASP A 247 -37.08 27.58 -21.66
C ASP A 247 -37.27 28.87 -20.84
N GLY A 248 -36.23 29.37 -20.16
CA GLY A 248 -36.38 30.50 -19.25
C GLY A 248 -35.19 30.84 -18.36
N ILE A 249 -35.51 31.31 -17.15
CA ILE A 249 -34.52 31.61 -16.10
C ILE A 249 -35.01 31.03 -14.78
N LEU A 250 -34.09 30.41 -14.05
CA LEU A 250 -34.27 29.93 -12.69
C LEU A 250 -33.78 31.02 -11.72
N LEU A 251 -34.54 31.31 -10.68
CA LEU A 251 -34.30 32.41 -9.75
C LEU A 251 -34.43 31.92 -8.31
N GLY A 252 -33.39 32.15 -7.52
CA GLY A 252 -33.42 31.90 -6.08
C GLY A 252 -34.15 33.00 -5.30
N ALA A 253 -34.90 32.60 -4.28
CA ALA A 253 -35.67 33.48 -3.40
C ALA A 253 -35.47 33.08 -1.94
N VAL A 254 -34.34 33.51 -1.36
CA VAL A 254 -33.88 33.08 -0.03
C VAL A 254 -34.80 33.45 1.12
N GLY A 255 -35.54 34.55 1.00
CA GLY A 255 -36.44 35.03 2.06
C GLY A 255 -37.89 34.56 1.92
N ALA A 256 -38.17 33.67 0.96
CA ALA A 256 -39.50 33.09 0.80
C ALA A 256 -39.83 32.15 1.98
N TYR A 257 -41.11 32.07 2.34
CA TYR A 257 -41.66 31.16 3.34
C TYR A 257 -40.90 31.22 4.67
N ASP A 258 -40.89 32.40 5.29
CA ASP A 258 -40.19 32.67 6.56
C ASP A 258 -38.69 32.31 6.49
N TRP A 259 -38.03 32.74 5.41
CA TRP A 259 -36.60 32.45 5.15
C TRP A 259 -36.24 30.97 5.02
N ASN A 260 -37.21 30.05 4.89
CA ASN A 260 -36.90 28.70 4.42
C ASN A 260 -36.32 28.74 3.00
N GLY A 261 -36.76 29.70 2.20
CA GLY A 261 -36.33 29.95 0.84
C GLY A 261 -37.10 29.12 -0.19
N ALA A 262 -37.01 29.54 -1.45
CA ALA A 262 -37.67 28.89 -2.57
C ALA A 262 -36.89 29.12 -3.87
N VAL A 263 -37.25 28.35 -4.89
CA VAL A 263 -36.76 28.56 -6.26
C VAL A 263 -37.95 28.78 -7.18
N LEU A 264 -37.85 29.83 -8.00
CA LEU A 264 -38.86 30.23 -8.97
C LEU A 264 -38.31 30.06 -10.38
N LYS A 265 -39.19 29.78 -11.34
CA LYS A 265 -38.83 29.69 -12.75
C LYS A 265 -39.70 30.62 -13.57
N GLU A 266 -39.08 31.45 -14.40
CA GLU A 266 -39.76 32.34 -15.34
C GLU A 266 -39.51 31.83 -16.76
N THR A 267 -40.56 31.36 -17.43
CA THR A 267 -40.47 30.83 -18.81
C THR A 267 -41.24 31.71 -19.79
N SER A 268 -41.16 31.39 -21.09
CA SER A 268 -42.03 32.02 -22.10
C SER A 268 -43.52 31.73 -21.89
N SER A 269 -43.87 30.60 -21.27
CA SER A 269 -45.25 30.18 -20.99
C SER A 269 -45.83 30.75 -19.69
N GLY A 270 -45.02 31.46 -18.90
CA GLY A 270 -45.42 32.10 -17.65
C GLY A 270 -44.50 31.76 -16.49
N LYS A 271 -44.95 32.11 -15.27
CA LYS A 271 -44.18 31.92 -14.04
C LYS A 271 -44.59 30.66 -13.29
N VAL A 272 -43.60 29.88 -12.86
CA VAL A 272 -43.77 28.71 -11.99
C VAL A 272 -43.22 29.05 -10.62
N ILE A 273 -44.11 29.10 -9.64
CA ILE A 273 -43.80 29.37 -8.23
C ILE A 273 -44.31 28.15 -7.45
N PRO A 274 -43.41 27.26 -6.98
CA PRO A 274 -43.81 26.11 -6.20
C PRO A 274 -44.43 26.51 -4.86
N LEU A 275 -45.39 25.72 -4.38
CA LEU A 275 -46.02 25.94 -3.09
C LEU A 275 -45.09 25.52 -1.93
N ARG A 276 -45.36 26.03 -0.72
CA ARG A 276 -44.56 25.71 0.48
C ARG A 276 -44.59 24.22 0.80
N GLU A 277 -45.74 23.58 0.60
CA GLU A 277 -45.98 22.17 0.90
C GLU A 277 -45.07 21.23 0.08
N SER A 278 -44.66 21.67 -1.11
CA SER A 278 -43.78 20.92 -2.00
C SER A 278 -42.36 20.72 -1.45
N TYR A 279 -41.96 21.51 -0.43
CA TYR A 279 -40.63 21.41 0.19
C TYR A 279 -40.64 20.67 1.55
N LEU A 280 -41.81 20.37 2.12
CA LEU A 280 -41.96 19.89 3.51
C LEU A 280 -41.20 18.59 3.80
N GLN A 281 -41.06 17.71 2.80
CA GLN A 281 -40.33 16.45 2.96
C GLN A 281 -38.87 16.66 3.36
N GLU A 282 -38.20 17.67 2.79
CA GLU A 282 -36.78 17.94 3.01
C GLU A 282 -36.53 19.14 3.93
N PHE A 283 -37.54 20.00 4.09
CA PHE A 283 -37.55 21.23 4.90
C PHE A 283 -38.78 21.22 5.82
N PRO A 284 -38.74 20.46 6.91
CA PRO A 284 -39.91 20.24 7.75
C PRO A 284 -40.17 21.45 8.68
N GLU A 285 -41.41 21.63 9.14
CA GLU A 285 -41.82 22.85 9.84
C GLU A 285 -41.10 23.07 11.18
N GLU A 286 -40.61 22.01 11.83
CA GLU A 286 -39.90 22.12 13.10
C GLU A 286 -38.60 22.93 12.98
N LEU A 287 -38.04 23.02 11.77
CA LEU A 287 -36.82 23.78 11.46
C LEU A 287 -37.08 25.16 10.86
N LYS A 288 -38.35 25.60 10.75
CA LYS A 288 -38.75 26.88 10.15
C LYS A 288 -38.00 28.09 10.73
N ASN A 289 -37.81 28.11 12.05
CA ASN A 289 -37.15 29.23 12.75
C ASN A 289 -35.64 29.32 12.48
N HIS A 290 -35.02 28.32 11.85
CA HIS A 290 -33.60 28.35 11.51
C HIS A 290 -33.30 29.19 10.25
N GLY A 291 -34.31 29.39 9.38
CA GLY A 291 -34.20 30.11 8.12
C GLY A 291 -33.19 29.44 7.17
N ALA A 292 -33.61 28.42 6.44
CA ALA A 292 -32.71 27.56 5.65
C ALA A 292 -32.02 28.26 4.45
N TYR A 293 -32.58 29.36 3.95
CA TYR A 293 -32.11 30.12 2.79
C TYR A 293 -32.01 29.30 1.49
N LEU A 294 -32.96 28.42 1.23
CA LEU A 294 -33.03 27.70 -0.03
C LEU A 294 -33.10 28.67 -1.23
N GLY A 295 -32.32 28.39 -2.26
CA GLY A 295 -32.16 29.29 -3.41
C GLY A 295 -31.06 30.34 -3.21
N TYR A 296 -30.20 30.17 -2.20
CA TYR A 296 -29.01 31.01 -2.05
C TYR A 296 -28.06 30.84 -3.25
N THR A 297 -27.95 29.61 -3.74
CA THR A 297 -27.35 29.26 -5.02
C THR A 297 -28.34 28.43 -5.83
N VAL A 298 -28.32 28.61 -7.16
CA VAL A 298 -29.11 27.80 -8.10
C VAL A 298 -28.25 27.41 -9.30
N SER A 299 -28.44 26.20 -9.80
CA SER A 299 -27.78 25.67 -11.01
C SER A 299 -28.66 24.59 -11.65
N SER A 300 -28.15 23.92 -12.68
CA SER A 300 -28.79 22.77 -13.31
C SER A 300 -27.77 21.72 -13.71
N VAL A 301 -28.16 20.46 -13.65
CA VAL A 301 -27.39 19.31 -14.14
C VAL A 301 -28.16 18.59 -15.24
N VAL A 302 -27.44 17.97 -16.16
CA VAL A 302 -28.01 17.11 -17.20
C VAL A 302 -27.72 15.65 -16.82
N SER A 303 -28.77 14.83 -16.72
CA SER A 303 -28.64 13.40 -16.38
C SER A 303 -28.23 12.56 -17.58
N THR A 304 -27.91 11.28 -17.36
CA THR A 304 -27.61 10.32 -18.44
C THR A 304 -28.77 10.13 -19.43
N GLN A 305 -30.00 10.41 -19.01
CA GLN A 305 -31.19 10.38 -19.86
C GLN A 305 -31.39 11.69 -20.65
N HIS A 306 -30.43 12.61 -20.60
CA HIS A 306 -30.49 13.95 -21.16
C HIS A 306 -31.63 14.80 -20.58
N GLU A 307 -32.16 14.39 -19.41
CA GLU A 307 -33.14 15.18 -18.68
C GLU A 307 -32.42 16.19 -17.79
N ARG A 308 -32.88 17.44 -17.84
CA ARG A 308 -32.33 18.53 -17.03
C ARG A 308 -32.97 18.56 -15.66
N VAL A 309 -32.15 18.49 -14.62
CA VAL A 309 -32.55 18.57 -13.22
C VAL A 309 -32.01 19.86 -12.62
N TYR A 310 -32.81 20.54 -11.80
CA TYR A 310 -32.41 21.78 -11.15
C TYR A 310 -31.75 21.50 -9.81
N VAL A 311 -30.80 22.34 -9.42
CA VAL A 311 -30.08 22.22 -8.16
C VAL A 311 -30.18 23.53 -7.39
N ALA A 312 -30.43 23.45 -6.09
CA ALA A 312 -30.47 24.62 -5.22
C ALA A 312 -29.85 24.38 -3.86
N GLY A 313 -29.13 25.39 -3.37
CA GLY A 313 -28.44 25.37 -2.09
C GLY A 313 -29.23 26.10 -1.00
N ALA A 314 -29.19 25.54 0.20
CA ALA A 314 -29.80 26.03 1.44
C ALA A 314 -28.73 26.04 2.55
N PRO A 315 -27.83 27.04 2.56
CA PRO A 315 -26.61 27.03 3.36
C PRO A 315 -26.86 27.03 4.88
N ARG A 316 -28.01 27.57 5.32
CA ARG A 316 -28.36 27.66 6.74
C ARG A 316 -29.18 26.49 7.26
N PHE A 317 -29.56 25.55 6.39
CA PHE A 317 -30.35 24.40 6.79
C PHE A 317 -29.64 23.62 7.91
N ASN A 318 -30.30 23.50 9.07
CA ASN A 318 -29.78 22.83 10.26
C ASN A 318 -28.33 23.24 10.63
N HIS A 319 -27.96 24.50 10.37
CA HIS A 319 -26.61 25.05 10.58
C HIS A 319 -25.45 24.25 9.94
N THR A 320 -25.75 23.38 8.97
CA THR A 320 -24.77 22.51 8.31
C THR A 320 -24.83 22.62 6.78
N GLY A 321 -25.92 23.17 6.25
CA GLY A 321 -26.14 23.36 4.82
C GLY A 321 -26.70 22.11 4.15
N LYS A 322 -27.61 22.32 3.20
CA LYS A 322 -28.22 21.28 2.36
C LYS A 322 -28.27 21.75 0.91
N VAL A 323 -28.09 20.82 -0.01
CA VAL A 323 -28.29 21.02 -1.45
C VAL A 323 -29.35 20.04 -1.92
N ILE A 324 -30.32 20.48 -2.72
CA ILE A 324 -31.35 19.61 -3.29
C ILE A 324 -31.28 19.59 -4.81
N LEU A 325 -31.55 18.42 -5.38
CA LEU A 325 -31.76 18.20 -6.81
C LEU A 325 -33.23 17.93 -7.04
N PHE A 326 -33.88 18.67 -7.94
CA PHE A 326 -35.32 18.63 -8.09
C PHE A 326 -35.78 18.95 -9.51
N SER A 327 -37.01 18.56 -9.82
CA SER A 327 -37.75 18.93 -11.02
C SER A 327 -38.95 19.79 -10.66
N MET A 328 -39.32 20.73 -11.53
CA MET A 328 -40.47 21.62 -11.34
C MET A 328 -41.57 21.29 -12.35
N HIS A 329 -42.80 21.22 -11.87
CA HIS A 329 -43.97 20.92 -12.68
C HIS A 329 -44.79 22.19 -12.93
N SER A 330 -45.50 22.25 -14.06
CA SER A 330 -46.35 23.40 -14.43
C SER A 330 -47.52 23.61 -13.47
N ASN A 331 -47.93 22.59 -12.72
CA ASN A 331 -48.98 22.64 -11.70
C ASN A 331 -48.52 23.25 -10.36
N ARG A 332 -47.39 23.97 -10.33
CA ARG A 332 -46.79 24.57 -9.12
C ARG A 332 -46.35 23.55 -8.05
N ASN A 333 -46.16 22.30 -8.44
CA ASN A 333 -45.52 21.30 -7.58
C ASN A 333 -44.05 21.11 -7.98
N LEU A 334 -43.26 20.54 -7.08
CA LEU A 334 -41.89 20.10 -7.38
C LEU A 334 -41.67 18.67 -6.87
N THR A 335 -40.69 17.99 -7.46
CA THR A 335 -40.28 16.65 -7.03
C THR A 335 -38.79 16.69 -6.73
N ILE A 336 -38.42 16.39 -5.48
CA ILE A 336 -37.03 16.31 -5.04
C ILE A 336 -36.52 14.89 -5.32
N HIS A 337 -35.44 14.80 -6.09
CA HIS A 337 -34.80 13.55 -6.48
C HIS A 337 -33.69 13.14 -5.51
N GLN A 338 -32.95 14.11 -4.98
CA GLN A 338 -31.82 13.87 -4.10
C GLN A 338 -31.54 15.07 -3.19
N ALA A 339 -31.06 14.81 -1.97
CA ALA A 339 -30.54 15.83 -1.05
C ALA A 339 -29.08 15.51 -0.64
N LEU A 340 -28.22 16.53 -0.66
CA LEU A 340 -26.78 16.49 -0.41
C LEU A 340 -26.40 17.54 0.66
N LYS A 341 -25.16 17.56 1.14
CA LYS A 341 -24.68 18.53 2.14
C LYS A 341 -23.88 19.67 1.49
N GLY A 342 -24.08 20.90 1.94
CA GLY A 342 -23.25 22.07 1.64
C GLY A 342 -24.01 23.33 1.23
N GLU A 343 -23.30 24.36 0.74
CA GLU A 343 -23.76 25.75 0.68
C GLU A 343 -23.75 26.36 -0.73
N GLN A 344 -22.62 26.27 -1.43
CA GLN A 344 -22.45 26.73 -2.81
C GLN A 344 -22.42 25.58 -3.79
N ILE A 345 -22.83 25.79 -5.03
CA ILE A 345 -23.00 24.72 -6.01
C ILE A 345 -22.41 25.14 -7.34
N ASN A 346 -21.72 24.22 -8.00
CA ASN A 346 -21.41 24.29 -9.41
C ASN A 346 -21.49 22.90 -10.05
N SER A 347 -21.86 22.84 -11.33
CA SER A 347 -21.98 21.62 -12.12
C SER A 347 -20.93 21.63 -13.23
N LEU A 348 -20.24 20.51 -13.43
CA LEU A 348 -19.21 20.37 -14.45
C LEU A 348 -19.46 19.09 -15.25
N ASP A 349 -19.63 19.26 -16.56
CA ASP A 349 -19.46 18.22 -17.58
C ASP A 349 -17.97 18.22 -17.93
N VAL A 350 -17.26 17.15 -17.58
CA VAL A 350 -15.79 17.13 -17.67
C VAL A 350 -15.35 16.69 -19.05
N ASP A 351 -15.97 15.64 -19.61
CA ASP A 351 -15.61 15.08 -20.92
C ASP A 351 -16.32 15.77 -22.11
N GLY A 352 -17.23 16.72 -21.83
CA GLY A 352 -17.91 17.51 -22.84
C GLY A 352 -18.96 16.73 -23.62
N ASP A 353 -19.43 15.59 -23.09
CA ASP A 353 -20.42 14.73 -23.74
C ASP A 353 -21.86 15.27 -23.65
N GLY A 354 -22.07 16.38 -22.92
CA GLY A 354 -23.36 17.01 -22.68
C GLY A 354 -24.06 16.52 -21.41
N VAL A 355 -23.50 15.54 -20.71
CA VAL A 355 -23.97 15.02 -19.42
C VAL A 355 -23.13 15.61 -18.30
N THR A 356 -23.76 15.98 -17.18
CA THR A 356 -23.00 16.49 -16.03
C THR A 356 -22.35 15.35 -15.26
N ASP A 357 -21.03 15.21 -15.41
CA ASP A 357 -20.23 14.21 -14.69
C ASP A 357 -20.10 14.50 -13.19
N VAL A 358 -19.87 15.76 -12.82
CA VAL A 358 -19.48 16.15 -11.46
C VAL A 358 -20.35 17.30 -10.94
N LEU A 359 -20.86 17.13 -9.72
CA LEU A 359 -21.49 18.19 -8.94
C LEU A 359 -20.55 18.60 -7.80
N LEU A 360 -20.17 19.87 -7.77
CA LEU A 360 -19.30 20.46 -6.77
C LEU A 360 -20.12 21.23 -5.76
N VAL A 361 -19.86 21.00 -4.49
CA VAL A 361 -20.54 21.69 -3.39
C VAL A 361 -19.54 22.37 -2.47
N GLY A 362 -19.52 23.70 -2.50
CA GLY A 362 -18.71 24.54 -1.62
C GLY A 362 -19.31 24.67 -0.23
N ALA A 363 -18.45 24.68 0.77
CA ALA A 363 -18.73 24.99 2.17
C ALA A 363 -17.64 25.96 2.65
N PRO A 364 -17.66 27.24 2.21
CA PRO A 364 -16.60 28.21 2.46
C PRO A 364 -16.37 28.49 3.95
N MET A 365 -17.39 28.35 4.80
CA MET A 365 -17.26 28.52 6.25
C MET A 365 -16.92 27.22 6.99
N PHE A 366 -16.52 26.15 6.27
CA PHE A 366 -16.16 24.88 6.89
C PHE A 366 -15.03 25.08 7.91
N PHE A 367 -15.33 24.70 9.16
CA PHE A 367 -14.44 24.88 10.30
C PHE A 367 -13.77 23.55 10.66
N SER A 368 -12.44 23.56 10.71
CA SER A 368 -11.64 22.39 11.07
C SER A 368 -10.40 22.82 11.83
N GLU A 369 -9.99 22.03 12.83
CA GLU A 369 -8.79 22.29 13.64
C GLU A 369 -8.75 23.70 14.28
N GLY A 370 -9.93 24.24 14.62
CA GLY A 370 -10.03 25.57 15.23
C GLY A 370 -10.02 26.74 14.22
N ARG A 371 -10.15 26.49 12.90
CA ARG A 371 -9.99 27.51 11.85
C ARG A 371 -11.04 27.37 10.73
N GLU A 372 -11.44 28.49 10.13
CA GLU A 372 -12.38 28.55 9.00
C GLU A 372 -11.65 28.32 7.66
N ARG A 373 -11.30 27.07 7.31
CA ARG A 373 -10.57 26.80 6.05
C ARG A 373 -11.45 26.89 4.81
N GLY A 374 -12.72 26.55 4.93
CA GLY A 374 -13.55 26.26 3.78
C GLY A 374 -13.22 24.91 3.16
N LYS A 375 -14.15 24.40 2.35
CA LYS A 375 -14.06 23.06 1.74
C LYS A 375 -14.90 23.00 0.48
N VAL A 376 -14.48 22.21 -0.50
CA VAL A 376 -15.30 21.88 -1.68
C VAL A 376 -15.45 20.38 -1.78
N TYR A 377 -16.68 19.90 -1.65
CA TYR A 377 -17.05 18.50 -1.81
C TYR A 377 -17.26 18.18 -3.29
N VAL A 378 -16.81 17.00 -3.70
CA VAL A 378 -16.94 16.49 -5.07
C VAL A 378 -17.95 15.36 -5.04
N TYR A 379 -18.99 15.44 -5.86
CA TYR A 379 -19.94 14.36 -6.08
C TYR A 379 -19.88 13.92 -7.54
N ALA A 380 -19.62 12.65 -7.79
CA ALA A 380 -19.56 12.08 -9.13
C ALA A 380 -20.88 11.44 -9.51
N LEU A 381 -21.27 11.50 -10.78
CA LEU A 381 -22.47 10.86 -11.28
C LEU A 381 -22.27 9.34 -11.37
N GLN A 382 -23.13 8.58 -10.68
CA GLN A 382 -23.16 7.12 -10.77
C GLN A 382 -24.61 6.67 -11.05
N GLY A 383 -24.86 6.22 -12.28
CA GLY A 383 -26.22 5.98 -12.76
C GLY A 383 -26.98 7.30 -12.91
N ASN A 384 -28.02 7.51 -12.10
CA ASN A 384 -28.82 8.75 -12.07
C ASN A 384 -28.66 9.55 -10.76
N LEU A 385 -27.69 9.19 -9.90
CA LEU A 385 -27.49 9.82 -8.60
C LEU A 385 -26.06 10.34 -8.47
N PHE A 386 -25.90 11.46 -7.76
CA PHE A 386 -24.61 12.03 -7.44
C PHE A 386 -24.07 11.45 -6.13
N VAL A 387 -22.97 10.70 -6.18
CA VAL A 387 -22.39 10.03 -5.01
C VAL A 387 -21.13 10.76 -4.50
N PRO A 388 -20.86 10.80 -3.19
CA PRO A 388 -19.68 11.46 -2.65
C PRO A 388 -18.38 10.85 -3.20
N SER A 389 -17.54 11.68 -3.82
CA SER A 389 -16.25 11.32 -4.43
C SER A 389 -15.07 12.09 -3.79
N GLY A 390 -15.23 12.50 -2.52
CA GLY A 390 -14.20 13.18 -1.73
C GLY A 390 -14.31 14.70 -1.76
N SER A 391 -13.18 15.39 -1.60
CA SER A 391 -13.10 16.86 -1.59
C SER A 391 -11.84 17.33 -2.29
N LEU A 392 -11.87 18.57 -2.80
CA LEU A 392 -10.69 19.24 -3.34
C LEU A 392 -9.71 19.59 -2.21
N VAL A 393 -8.42 19.60 -2.53
CA VAL A 393 -7.32 19.87 -1.61
C VAL A 393 -6.78 21.28 -1.85
N ASP A 394 -6.93 22.14 -0.85
CA ASP A 394 -6.36 23.49 -0.77
C ASP A 394 -4.96 23.47 -0.12
N LEU A 395 -4.31 24.63 -0.05
CA LEU A 395 -2.98 24.75 0.54
C LEU A 395 -3.05 24.71 2.09
N PRO A 396 -2.28 23.83 2.79
CA PRO A 396 -2.45 23.61 4.23
C PRO A 396 -2.11 24.77 5.15
N SER A 397 -1.31 25.74 4.70
CA SER A 397 -0.68 26.76 5.54
C SER A 397 -1.59 27.93 5.91
N TYR A 398 -2.69 28.13 5.20
CA TYR A 398 -3.49 29.36 5.32
C TYR A 398 -4.69 29.20 6.26
N GLN A 399 -4.99 30.28 6.98
CA GLN A 399 -6.09 30.37 7.96
C GLN A 399 -7.21 31.22 7.39
N ASN A 400 -8.46 30.90 7.72
CA ASN A 400 -9.63 31.72 7.39
C ASN A 400 -9.79 32.04 5.89
N SER A 401 -9.31 31.16 5.00
CA SER A 401 -9.20 31.42 3.55
C SER A 401 -10.55 31.43 2.82
N ARG A 402 -11.58 30.82 3.41
CA ARG A 402 -12.89 30.58 2.80
C ARG A 402 -12.80 29.92 1.43
N PHE A 403 -11.96 28.90 1.33
CA PHE A 403 -11.82 28.13 0.10
C PHE A 403 -13.17 27.53 -0.32
N GLY A 404 -13.55 27.73 -1.58
CA GLY A 404 -14.87 27.35 -2.09
C GLY A 404 -15.93 28.45 -1.95
N SER A 405 -15.52 29.71 -1.78
CA SER A 405 -16.43 30.88 -1.81
C SER A 405 -16.92 31.25 -3.22
N CYS A 406 -16.23 30.75 -4.24
CA CYS A 406 -16.66 30.80 -5.62
C CYS A 406 -16.11 29.55 -6.31
N ILE A 407 -16.93 28.96 -7.17
CA ILE A 407 -16.58 27.76 -7.94
C ILE A 407 -17.04 28.03 -9.36
N ALA A 408 -16.11 28.06 -10.32
CA ALA A 408 -16.40 28.34 -11.72
C ALA A 408 -15.90 27.20 -12.60
N ALA A 409 -16.81 26.65 -13.40
CA ALA A 409 -16.50 25.68 -14.43
C ALA A 409 -15.96 26.47 -15.61
N VAL A 410 -14.77 26.11 -16.07
CA VAL A 410 -14.07 26.81 -17.13
C VAL A 410 -13.78 25.78 -18.22
N PRO A 411 -14.08 26.06 -19.50
CA PRO A 411 -13.66 25.18 -20.57
C PRO A 411 -12.15 24.92 -20.54
N ASP A 412 -11.76 23.78 -21.07
CA ASP A 412 -10.39 23.27 -21.19
C ASP A 412 -9.28 24.35 -21.28
N LEU A 413 -8.62 24.62 -20.14
CA LEU A 413 -7.54 25.61 -20.02
C LEU A 413 -6.20 25.03 -20.47
N ASN A 414 -5.97 23.74 -20.27
CA ASN A 414 -4.72 23.06 -20.64
C ASN A 414 -4.77 22.39 -22.02
N GLN A 415 -5.87 22.53 -22.75
CA GLN A 415 -6.09 22.04 -24.12
C GLN A 415 -6.03 20.49 -24.21
N ASP A 416 -6.42 19.77 -23.17
CA ASP A 416 -6.40 18.29 -23.14
C ASP A 416 -7.75 17.61 -23.45
N SER A 417 -8.73 18.40 -23.89
CA SER A 417 -10.12 18.06 -24.18
C SER A 417 -11.02 17.79 -22.97
N TYR A 418 -10.57 18.09 -21.75
CA TYR A 418 -11.41 18.04 -20.55
C TYR A 418 -11.67 19.44 -19.98
N ASN A 419 -12.88 19.70 -19.53
CA ASN A 419 -13.20 20.97 -18.89
C ASN A 419 -12.60 21.05 -17.48
N ASP A 420 -12.18 22.26 -17.11
CA ASP A 420 -11.43 22.55 -15.90
C ASP A 420 -12.27 23.29 -14.86
N LEU A 421 -11.66 23.49 -13.69
CA LEU A 421 -12.30 24.12 -12.56
C LEU A 421 -11.41 25.18 -11.91
N VAL A 422 -11.99 26.35 -11.65
CA VAL A 422 -11.34 27.41 -10.86
C VAL A 422 -12.13 27.64 -9.57
N VAL A 423 -11.42 27.64 -8.43
CA VAL A 423 -12.00 27.82 -7.10
C VAL A 423 -11.38 29.02 -6.40
N GLY A 424 -12.21 29.90 -5.84
CA GLY A 424 -11.79 31.08 -5.11
C GLY A 424 -11.60 30.87 -3.61
N ALA A 425 -10.57 31.51 -3.06
CA ALA A 425 -10.27 31.63 -1.64
C ALA A 425 -10.00 33.12 -1.30
N PRO A 426 -11.04 33.96 -1.27
CA PRO A 426 -10.89 35.41 -1.23
C PRO A 426 -10.29 35.95 0.07
N LEU A 427 -10.27 35.17 1.15
CA LEU A 427 -9.74 35.62 2.43
C LEU A 427 -8.30 35.12 2.71
N GLU A 428 -7.71 34.37 1.77
CA GLU A 428 -6.33 33.95 1.84
C GLU A 428 -5.35 35.14 1.76
N ASP A 429 -4.08 34.95 2.16
CA ASP A 429 -3.03 35.99 2.13
C ASP A 429 -3.43 37.30 2.83
N GLU A 430 -3.97 37.21 4.04
CA GLU A 430 -4.45 38.37 4.82
C GLU A 430 -5.53 39.17 4.09
N HIS A 431 -6.59 38.49 3.61
CA HIS A 431 -7.68 39.09 2.86
C HIS A 431 -7.32 39.62 1.46
N GLN A 432 -6.11 39.38 0.95
CA GLN A 432 -5.77 39.71 -0.44
C GLN A 432 -6.49 38.77 -1.42
N GLY A 433 -6.52 37.48 -1.09
CA GLY A 433 -7.23 36.45 -1.83
C GLY A 433 -6.38 35.70 -2.86
N ALA A 434 -6.86 34.51 -3.21
CA ALA A 434 -6.23 33.63 -4.20
C ALA A 434 -7.28 32.84 -4.98
N ILE A 435 -6.88 32.30 -6.13
CA ILE A 435 -7.64 31.31 -6.89
C ILE A 435 -6.80 30.04 -7.12
N TYR A 436 -7.50 28.92 -7.30
CA TYR A 436 -6.93 27.60 -7.52
C TYR A 436 -7.50 26.99 -8.79
N VAL A 437 -6.63 26.51 -9.67
CA VAL A 437 -6.99 25.82 -10.92
C VAL A 437 -6.82 24.32 -10.73
N PHE A 438 -7.89 23.57 -10.94
CA PHE A 438 -7.96 22.12 -10.91
C PHE A 438 -8.29 21.61 -12.30
N LEU A 439 -7.53 20.63 -12.78
CA LEU A 439 -7.74 20.10 -14.13
C LEU A 439 -8.79 18.98 -14.14
N GLY A 440 -9.54 18.93 -15.23
CA GLY A 440 -10.39 17.80 -15.59
C GLY A 440 -9.57 16.54 -15.86
N PHE A 441 -10.18 15.38 -15.65
CA PHE A 441 -9.59 14.11 -16.05
C PHE A 441 -10.68 13.06 -16.23
N GLN A 442 -10.90 12.61 -17.47
CA GLN A 442 -11.96 11.66 -17.80
C GLN A 442 -13.33 12.20 -17.35
N ARG A 443 -14.03 11.51 -16.45
CA ARG A 443 -15.34 11.90 -15.89
C ARG A 443 -15.25 12.43 -14.46
N THR A 444 -14.10 13.00 -14.09
CA THR A 444 -13.85 13.50 -12.73
C THR A 444 -12.84 14.66 -12.75
N ILE A 445 -12.55 15.22 -11.58
CA ILE A 445 -11.61 16.33 -11.41
C ILE A 445 -10.40 15.85 -10.59
N LEU A 446 -9.20 16.28 -10.96
CA LEU A 446 -8.01 16.08 -10.13
C LEU A 446 -8.17 16.81 -8.80
N ARG A 447 -8.11 16.07 -7.68
CA ARG A 447 -8.36 16.66 -6.35
C ARG A 447 -7.30 17.67 -5.90
N LYS A 448 -6.10 17.62 -6.45
CA LYS A 448 -5.00 18.54 -6.15
C LYS A 448 -4.94 19.60 -7.24
N TYR A 449 -4.92 20.87 -6.84
CA TYR A 449 -4.76 21.98 -7.79
C TYR A 449 -3.44 21.88 -8.53
N LYS A 450 -3.45 22.34 -9.78
CA LYS A 450 -2.27 22.42 -10.64
C LYS A 450 -1.62 23.80 -10.58
N GLN A 451 -2.42 24.84 -10.42
CA GLN A 451 -1.95 26.20 -10.27
C GLN A 451 -2.69 26.91 -9.14
N ARG A 452 -1.96 27.67 -8.34
CA ARG A 452 -2.51 28.65 -7.39
C ARG A 452 -2.02 30.02 -7.83
N ILE A 453 -2.93 30.99 -7.92
CA ILE A 453 -2.61 32.36 -8.32
C ILE A 453 -3.00 33.25 -7.15
N ALA A 454 -1.98 33.81 -6.47
CA ALA A 454 -2.19 34.76 -5.39
C ALA A 454 -2.38 36.17 -5.94
N ALA A 455 -3.23 36.97 -5.31
CA ALA A 455 -3.38 38.37 -5.69
C ALA A 455 -2.06 39.16 -5.54
N ALA A 456 -1.26 38.82 -4.52
CA ALA A 456 0.03 39.44 -4.24
C ALA A 456 1.05 39.28 -5.38
N ASP A 457 0.96 38.20 -6.16
CA ASP A 457 1.85 37.93 -7.30
C ASP A 457 1.46 38.75 -8.55
N LEU A 458 0.23 39.27 -8.59
CA LEU A 458 -0.33 40.00 -9.74
C LEU A 458 -0.17 41.51 -9.59
N ALA A 459 -0.70 42.06 -8.49
CA ALA A 459 -0.66 43.49 -8.24
C ALA A 459 -0.79 43.81 -6.75
N PRO A 460 -0.06 44.81 -6.23
CA PRO A 460 -0.24 45.27 -4.86
C PRO A 460 -1.63 45.92 -4.68
N GLY A 461 -2.26 45.67 -3.54
CA GLY A 461 -3.52 46.34 -3.13
C GLY A 461 -4.81 45.63 -3.57
N LEU A 462 -4.71 44.48 -4.24
CA LEU A 462 -5.87 43.61 -4.48
C LEU A 462 -6.37 43.03 -3.15
N MET A 463 -7.68 43.05 -2.95
CA MET A 463 -8.36 42.48 -1.79
C MET A 463 -9.55 41.63 -2.20
N TYR A 464 -9.84 40.56 -1.46
CA TYR A 464 -10.92 39.63 -1.77
C TYR A 464 -10.87 39.06 -3.20
N PHE A 465 -9.67 38.94 -3.76
CA PHE A 465 -9.46 38.36 -5.08
C PHE A 465 -9.95 36.91 -5.11
N GLY A 466 -10.78 36.57 -6.10
CA GLY A 466 -11.45 35.26 -6.17
C GLY A 466 -12.82 35.22 -5.50
N CYS A 467 -13.41 36.37 -5.15
CA CYS A 467 -14.78 36.44 -4.62
C CYS A 467 -15.85 36.14 -5.67
N SER A 468 -15.53 36.32 -6.95
CA SER A 468 -16.33 35.93 -8.11
C SER A 468 -15.41 35.56 -9.26
N ILE A 469 -15.78 34.55 -10.04
CA ILE A 469 -14.96 34.00 -11.12
C ILE A 469 -15.88 33.64 -12.28
N HIS A 470 -15.43 33.94 -13.50
CA HIS A 470 -16.08 33.51 -14.73
C HIS A 470 -15.02 33.24 -15.80
N GLY A 471 -15.12 32.11 -16.50
CA GLY A 471 -14.22 31.79 -17.60
C GLY A 471 -14.93 30.96 -18.66
N GLN A 472 -15.54 31.61 -19.64
CA GLN A 472 -16.17 30.95 -20.79
C GLN A 472 -15.92 31.70 -22.10
N LEU A 473 -15.21 32.83 -22.03
CA LEU A 473 -15.02 33.73 -23.15
C LEU A 473 -13.52 33.84 -23.42
N ASP A 474 -13.20 33.90 -24.70
CA ASP A 474 -11.94 34.40 -25.21
C ASP A 474 -12.08 35.93 -25.35
N LEU A 475 -11.37 36.69 -24.51
CA LEU A 475 -11.46 38.15 -24.45
C LEU A 475 -10.36 38.85 -25.25
N ASN A 476 -9.26 38.16 -25.56
CA ASN A 476 -8.15 38.67 -26.37
C ASN A 476 -8.16 38.19 -27.83
N GLU A 477 -9.14 37.34 -28.19
CA GLU A 477 -9.36 36.76 -29.52
C GLU A 477 -8.19 35.87 -30.01
N ASP A 478 -7.50 35.19 -29.08
CA ASP A 478 -6.38 34.28 -29.41
C ASP A 478 -6.78 32.80 -29.59
N GLY A 479 -8.08 32.51 -29.48
CA GLY A 479 -8.67 31.19 -29.60
C GLY A 479 -8.60 30.35 -28.34
N LEU A 480 -8.17 30.91 -27.19
CA LEU A 480 -8.14 30.25 -25.90
C LEU A 480 -9.12 30.90 -24.91
N VAL A 481 -9.52 30.15 -23.88
CA VAL A 481 -10.46 30.67 -22.88
C VAL A 481 -9.72 31.51 -21.84
N ASP A 482 -10.30 32.66 -21.49
CA ASP A 482 -9.79 33.55 -20.46
C ASP A 482 -10.59 33.44 -19.16
N VAL A 483 -9.95 33.82 -18.06
CA VAL A 483 -10.56 33.80 -16.72
C VAL A 483 -10.65 35.22 -16.18
N ALA A 484 -11.86 35.70 -15.94
CA ALA A 484 -12.15 36.94 -15.23
C ALA A 484 -12.39 36.67 -13.74
N VAL A 485 -11.72 37.45 -12.89
CA VAL A 485 -11.71 37.28 -11.44
C VAL A 485 -12.04 38.60 -10.75
N GLY A 486 -13.07 38.59 -9.91
CA GLY A 486 -13.46 39.74 -9.11
C GLY A 486 -12.56 39.93 -7.89
N SER A 487 -12.35 41.20 -7.55
CA SER A 487 -11.69 41.70 -6.35
C SER A 487 -12.44 42.93 -5.84
N LEU A 488 -12.18 43.36 -4.61
CA LEU A 488 -12.81 44.55 -4.04
C LEU A 488 -12.44 45.79 -4.88
N GLY A 489 -13.43 46.36 -5.56
CA GLY A 489 -13.26 47.57 -6.38
C GLY A 489 -12.54 47.35 -7.73
N SER A 490 -12.23 46.11 -8.11
CA SER A 490 -11.55 45.80 -9.37
C SER A 490 -11.94 44.43 -9.94
N ALA A 491 -11.69 44.22 -11.23
CA ALA A 491 -11.77 42.92 -11.87
C ALA A 491 -10.46 42.67 -12.64
N VAL A 492 -9.92 41.47 -12.50
CA VAL A 492 -8.66 41.06 -13.12
C VAL A 492 -8.99 40.03 -14.20
N VAL A 493 -8.43 40.22 -15.40
CA VAL A 493 -8.54 39.27 -16.51
C VAL A 493 -7.22 38.54 -16.64
N LEU A 494 -7.26 37.22 -16.62
CA LEU A 494 -6.13 36.32 -16.79
C LEU A 494 -6.25 35.63 -18.14
N TRP A 495 -5.27 35.88 -19.01
CA TRP A 495 -5.19 35.23 -20.32
C TRP A 495 -4.54 33.86 -20.20
N SER A 496 -5.15 32.86 -20.81
CA SER A 496 -4.53 31.54 -20.90
C SER A 496 -3.39 31.53 -21.93
N ARG A 497 -2.56 30.50 -21.90
CA ARG A 497 -1.39 30.36 -22.79
C ARG A 497 -1.51 29.05 -23.56
N SER A 498 -1.04 29.04 -24.80
CA SER A 498 -1.04 27.82 -25.62
C SER A 498 -0.12 26.76 -25.01
N VAL A 499 -0.57 25.50 -25.04
CA VAL A 499 0.20 24.36 -24.50
C VAL A 499 0.86 23.60 -25.64
N VAL A 500 2.16 23.31 -25.50
CA VAL A 500 2.97 22.61 -26.50
C VAL A 500 3.61 21.36 -25.92
N ARG A 501 3.54 20.26 -26.67
CA ARG A 501 4.27 19.01 -26.44
C ARG A 501 5.48 18.97 -27.37
N ILE A 502 6.64 18.66 -26.81
CA ILE A 502 7.87 18.51 -27.60
C ILE A 502 8.19 17.03 -27.69
N ASN A 503 8.07 16.46 -28.88
CA ASN A 503 8.51 15.10 -29.15
C ASN A 503 9.98 15.12 -29.50
N ALA A 504 10.83 14.65 -28.58
CA ALA A 504 12.25 14.43 -28.83
C ALA A 504 12.48 12.98 -29.24
N SER A 505 13.33 12.76 -30.25
CA SER A 505 13.83 11.44 -30.62
C SER A 505 15.34 11.49 -30.85
N LEU A 506 16.00 10.35 -30.65
CA LEU A 506 17.43 10.21 -30.88
C LEU A 506 17.69 8.91 -31.64
N ARG A 507 18.30 9.01 -32.82
CA ARG A 507 18.70 7.87 -33.65
C ARG A 507 20.21 7.85 -33.87
N PHE A 508 20.79 6.66 -34.02
CA PHE A 508 22.24 6.48 -34.22
C PHE A 508 22.52 5.84 -35.57
N GLU A 509 23.62 6.25 -36.20
CA GLU A 509 24.11 5.66 -37.43
C GLU A 509 25.63 5.45 -37.36
N PRO A 510 26.12 4.19 -37.44
CA PRO A 510 25.34 2.95 -37.42
C PRO A 510 24.55 2.76 -36.11
N PRO A 511 23.53 1.87 -36.06
CA PRO A 511 22.68 1.70 -34.87
C PRO A 511 23.38 1.01 -33.69
N LYS A 512 24.55 0.40 -33.91
CA LYS A 512 25.35 -0.31 -32.90
C LYS A 512 26.81 0.13 -32.98
N ILE A 513 27.47 0.27 -31.84
CA ILE A 513 28.90 0.58 -31.76
C ILE A 513 29.71 -0.69 -32.05
N ASN A 514 30.47 -0.71 -33.15
CA ASN A 514 31.43 -1.78 -33.40
C ASN A 514 32.86 -1.32 -33.06
N ILE A 515 33.30 -1.58 -31.81
CA ILE A 515 34.64 -1.18 -31.33
C ILE A 515 35.80 -1.87 -32.06
N PHE A 516 35.54 -2.97 -32.77
CA PHE A 516 36.55 -3.68 -33.54
C PHE A 516 36.79 -3.05 -34.92
N THR A 517 35.85 -2.23 -35.39
CA THR A 517 35.98 -1.47 -36.62
C THR A 517 36.45 -0.07 -36.28
N LYS A 518 37.75 0.19 -36.44
CA LYS A 518 38.35 1.51 -36.26
C LYS A 518 38.32 2.25 -37.60
N ASP A 519 37.23 2.97 -37.85
CA ASP A 519 36.96 3.65 -39.13
C ASP A 519 37.41 5.11 -39.16
N CYS A 520 37.87 5.67 -38.02
CA CYS A 520 38.38 7.03 -37.96
C CYS A 520 39.51 7.22 -36.94
N ARG A 521 40.16 8.39 -36.98
CA ARG A 521 41.21 8.78 -36.04
C ARG A 521 40.85 10.11 -35.37
N ARG A 522 40.90 10.14 -34.03
CA ARG A 522 40.58 11.31 -33.19
C ARG A 522 41.67 11.48 -32.12
N ASN A 523 42.23 12.70 -32.02
CA ASN A 523 43.34 13.01 -31.11
C ASN A 523 44.54 12.04 -31.19
N GLY A 524 44.87 11.58 -32.40
CA GLY A 524 45.99 10.66 -32.65
C GLY A 524 45.71 9.17 -32.33
N LYS A 525 44.56 8.85 -31.72
CA LYS A 525 44.10 7.48 -31.41
C LYS A 525 43.10 6.99 -32.46
N GLU A 526 43.13 5.70 -32.74
CA GLU A 526 42.10 5.03 -33.54
C GLU A 526 40.78 4.96 -32.76
N ALA A 527 39.67 5.25 -33.42
CA ALA A 527 38.35 5.33 -32.83
C ALA A 527 37.29 4.78 -33.79
N THR A 528 36.12 4.46 -33.23
CA THR A 528 34.91 4.16 -34.01
C THR A 528 34.05 5.41 -34.06
N CYS A 529 33.85 5.99 -35.24
CA CYS A 529 33.06 7.21 -35.45
C CYS A 529 31.61 6.88 -35.78
N MET A 530 30.70 7.68 -35.23
CA MET A 530 29.27 7.48 -35.36
C MET A 530 28.56 8.83 -35.42
N ARG A 531 27.30 8.81 -35.85
CA ARG A 531 26.44 9.98 -35.89
C ARG A 531 25.21 9.73 -35.03
N ALA A 532 24.89 10.68 -34.16
CA ALA A 532 23.61 10.75 -33.49
C ALA A 532 22.75 11.82 -34.15
N PHE A 533 21.49 11.55 -34.44
CA PHE A 533 20.54 12.55 -34.94
C PHE A 533 19.52 12.81 -33.84
N VAL A 534 19.55 14.01 -33.30
CA VAL A 534 18.56 14.50 -32.34
C VAL A 534 17.46 15.18 -33.14
N CYS A 535 16.24 14.70 -33.04
CA CYS A 535 15.10 15.31 -33.73
C CYS A 535 14.08 15.81 -32.72
N PHE A 536 13.49 16.97 -32.99
CA PHE A 536 12.42 17.55 -32.20
C PHE A 536 11.24 17.86 -33.09
N THR A 537 10.03 17.62 -32.58
CA THR A 537 8.77 18.04 -33.21
C THR A 537 7.93 18.76 -32.17
N ALA A 538 7.47 19.97 -32.47
CA ALA A 538 6.55 20.71 -31.62
C ALA A 538 5.10 20.41 -32.00
N LEU A 539 4.29 20.02 -31.03
CA LEU A 539 2.87 19.72 -31.19
C LEU A 539 2.06 20.62 -30.26
N PHE A 540 1.41 21.63 -30.83
CA PHE A 540 0.49 22.49 -30.10
C PHE A 540 -0.84 21.76 -29.91
N LEU A 541 -1.38 21.80 -28.68
CA LEU A 541 -2.63 21.11 -28.36
C LEU A 541 -3.85 21.84 -28.92
N SER A 542 -3.86 23.17 -28.87
CA SER A 542 -4.88 23.97 -29.53
C SER A 542 -4.70 23.99 -31.05
N ALA A 543 -5.79 23.73 -31.78
CA ALA A 543 -5.84 23.78 -33.24
C ALA A 543 -5.48 25.16 -33.80
N HIS A 544 -5.72 26.24 -33.04
CA HIS A 544 -5.41 27.61 -33.46
C HIS A 544 -3.91 27.85 -33.65
N PHE A 545 -3.05 27.11 -32.93
CA PHE A 545 -1.60 27.31 -32.91
C PHE A 545 -0.83 26.27 -33.73
N GLN A 546 -1.48 25.47 -34.57
CA GLN A 546 -0.80 24.40 -35.33
C GLN A 546 0.33 24.89 -36.25
N ALA A 547 0.26 26.14 -36.73
CA ALA A 547 1.29 26.76 -37.57
C ALA A 547 2.24 27.69 -36.79
N ALA A 548 2.14 27.75 -35.45
CA ALA A 548 2.98 28.62 -34.63
C ALA A 548 4.42 28.11 -34.55
N THR A 549 5.35 29.01 -34.19
CA THR A 549 6.75 28.67 -33.89
C THR A 549 7.02 28.69 -32.39
N VAL A 550 7.96 27.87 -31.95
CA VAL A 550 8.46 27.86 -30.56
C VAL A 550 9.98 27.72 -30.51
N GLY A 551 10.61 28.58 -29.71
CA GLY A 551 12.03 28.49 -29.40
C GLY A 551 12.32 27.44 -28.34
N LEU A 552 13.21 26.50 -28.64
CA LEU A 552 13.67 25.43 -27.76
C LEU A 552 15.17 25.56 -27.53
N ARG A 553 15.62 25.33 -26.29
CA ARG A 553 17.02 25.17 -25.94
C ARG A 553 17.25 23.74 -25.44
N TYR A 554 18.27 23.06 -25.95
CA TYR A 554 18.59 21.72 -25.49
C TYR A 554 20.09 21.52 -25.21
N ASN A 555 20.36 20.60 -24.30
CA ASN A 555 21.69 20.13 -23.91
C ASN A 555 21.78 18.62 -24.15
N THR A 556 22.98 18.13 -24.42
CA THR A 556 23.24 16.68 -24.59
C THR A 556 24.43 16.27 -23.74
N THR A 557 24.27 15.18 -22.99
CA THR A 557 25.32 14.56 -22.18
C THR A 557 25.44 13.07 -22.52
N ILE A 558 26.65 12.52 -22.38
CA ILE A 558 26.96 11.12 -22.66
C ILE A 558 27.51 10.48 -21.39
N ASP A 559 27.03 9.28 -21.04
CA ASP A 559 27.51 8.50 -19.89
C ASP A 559 27.56 9.33 -18.58
N GLU A 560 26.52 10.14 -18.33
CA GLU A 560 26.40 11.13 -17.23
C GLU A 560 26.82 10.61 -15.83
N ARG A 561 26.69 9.29 -15.59
CA ARG A 561 27.01 8.63 -14.31
C ARG A 561 28.45 8.11 -14.21
N ARG A 562 29.27 8.24 -15.24
CA ARG A 562 30.66 7.76 -15.25
C ARG A 562 31.65 8.90 -15.08
N TYR A 563 32.71 8.63 -14.32
CA TYR A 563 33.83 9.55 -14.16
C TYR A 563 34.61 9.77 -15.48
N SER A 564 34.63 8.77 -16.36
CA SER A 564 35.16 8.87 -17.72
C SER A 564 34.09 8.35 -18.69
N PRO A 565 33.51 9.20 -19.56
CA PRO A 565 32.58 8.76 -20.58
C PRO A 565 33.30 7.87 -21.60
N ARG A 566 32.61 6.87 -22.14
CA ARG A 566 33.19 5.93 -23.12
C ARG A 566 33.10 6.44 -24.55
N ALA A 567 32.19 7.38 -24.80
CA ALA A 567 32.04 8.04 -26.07
C ALA A 567 32.15 9.55 -25.87
N HIS A 568 32.71 10.23 -26.85
CA HIS A 568 32.98 11.67 -26.81
C HIS A 568 32.41 12.33 -28.05
N LEU A 569 31.79 13.50 -27.87
CA LEU A 569 31.34 14.33 -28.98
C LEU A 569 32.54 14.95 -29.70
N ASP A 570 32.47 15.04 -31.03
CA ASP A 570 33.55 15.62 -31.84
C ASP A 570 33.63 17.15 -31.69
N GLU A 571 32.51 17.80 -31.35
CA GLU A 571 32.42 19.24 -31.08
C GLU A 571 32.10 19.52 -29.60
N GLY A 572 32.81 20.47 -28.98
CA GLY A 572 32.41 21.09 -27.71
C GLY A 572 32.97 20.51 -26.40
N GLY A 573 33.81 19.48 -26.42
CA GLY A 573 34.25 18.81 -25.19
C GLY A 573 33.10 18.06 -24.48
N ASP A 574 33.33 17.46 -23.31
CA ASP A 574 32.37 16.57 -22.61
C ASP A 574 31.06 17.25 -22.13
N ARG A 575 30.80 18.51 -22.51
CA ARG A 575 29.53 19.24 -22.32
C ARG A 575 29.26 20.15 -23.53
N VAL A 576 28.20 19.88 -24.29
CA VAL A 576 27.78 20.74 -25.41
C VAL A 576 27.21 22.05 -24.88
N THR A 577 27.61 23.18 -25.49
CA THR A 577 26.96 24.49 -25.33
C THR A 577 25.47 24.41 -25.68
N PRO A 578 24.57 25.05 -24.90
CA PRO A 578 23.13 25.04 -25.20
C PRO A 578 22.86 25.55 -26.62
N ARG A 579 22.20 24.73 -27.44
CA ARG A 579 21.80 25.14 -28.81
C ARG A 579 20.35 25.61 -28.78
N GLY A 580 20.12 26.82 -29.30
CA GLY A 580 18.79 27.35 -29.57
C GLY A 580 18.26 26.81 -30.90
N LEU A 581 16.98 26.46 -30.94
CA LEU A 581 16.28 25.88 -32.08
C LEU A 581 14.91 26.53 -32.21
N GLU A 582 14.51 26.90 -33.41
CA GLU A 582 13.15 27.35 -33.68
C GLU A 582 12.36 26.22 -34.37
N LEU A 583 11.29 25.78 -33.73
CA LEU A 583 10.44 24.68 -34.20
C LEU A 583 9.12 25.21 -34.75
N GLN A 584 8.77 24.83 -35.97
CA GLN A 584 7.42 25.02 -36.52
C GLN A 584 6.51 23.86 -36.08
N GLY A 585 5.26 24.17 -35.72
CA GLY A 585 4.27 23.16 -35.35
C GLY A 585 4.11 22.07 -36.41
N GLY A 586 4.17 20.81 -35.97
CA GLY A 586 4.02 19.62 -36.81
C GLY A 586 5.22 19.25 -37.70
N GLN A 587 6.26 20.07 -37.75
CA GLN A 587 7.48 19.77 -38.51
C GLN A 587 8.56 19.15 -37.62
N GLU A 588 9.19 18.08 -38.11
CA GLU A 588 10.36 17.49 -37.47
C GLU A 588 11.63 18.24 -37.90
N LEU A 589 12.40 18.70 -36.93
CA LEU A 589 13.71 19.31 -37.16
C LEU A 589 14.80 18.48 -36.48
N CYS A 590 15.74 17.99 -37.28
CA CYS A 590 16.83 17.12 -36.83
C CYS A 590 18.18 17.84 -36.87
N HIS A 591 18.99 17.64 -35.82
CA HIS A 591 20.38 18.07 -35.75
C HIS A 591 21.30 16.86 -35.64
N THR A 592 22.38 16.84 -36.42
CA THR A 592 23.38 15.77 -36.40
C THR A 592 24.50 16.10 -35.41
N LEU A 593 24.78 15.17 -34.50
CA LEU A 593 25.86 15.22 -33.53
C LEU A 593 26.88 14.11 -33.85
N PRO A 594 28.04 14.44 -34.45
CA PRO A 594 29.13 13.49 -34.63
C PRO A 594 29.79 13.14 -33.29
N PHE A 595 30.04 11.84 -33.07
CA PHE A 595 30.68 11.34 -31.86
C PHE A 595 31.59 10.15 -32.17
N HIS A 596 32.52 9.86 -31.26
CA HIS A 596 33.44 8.74 -31.41
C HIS A 596 33.58 7.94 -30.12
N VAL A 597 33.89 6.66 -30.26
CA VAL A 597 34.13 5.72 -29.16
C VAL A 597 35.60 5.27 -29.22
N LEU A 598 36.33 5.50 -28.14
CA LEU A 598 37.70 5.02 -27.97
C LEU A 598 37.70 3.59 -27.42
N ASP A 599 38.85 2.92 -27.47
CA ASP A 599 38.98 1.58 -26.95
C ASP A 599 38.63 1.52 -25.45
N THR A 600 37.61 0.73 -25.11
CA THR A 600 37.04 0.66 -23.76
C THR A 600 36.91 -0.80 -23.31
N ALA A 601 37.25 -1.07 -22.05
CA ALA A 601 37.09 -2.38 -21.45
C ALA A 601 35.61 -2.74 -21.19
N ASP A 602 34.72 -1.73 -21.12
CA ASP A 602 33.28 -1.91 -20.86
C ASP A 602 32.45 -1.67 -22.14
N TYR A 603 32.42 -2.71 -22.97
CA TYR A 603 31.60 -2.81 -24.19
C TYR A 603 30.36 -3.71 -24.00
N VAL A 604 30.01 -4.05 -22.75
CA VAL A 604 28.79 -4.81 -22.42
C VAL A 604 27.62 -3.87 -22.17
N LYS A 605 27.82 -2.82 -21.38
CA LYS A 605 26.77 -1.85 -21.09
C LYS A 605 26.62 -0.88 -22.27
N PRO A 606 25.41 -0.56 -22.73
CA PRO A 606 25.25 0.40 -23.83
C PRO A 606 25.74 1.79 -23.40
N VAL A 607 26.10 2.64 -24.36
CA VAL A 607 26.46 4.05 -24.11
C VAL A 607 25.17 4.87 -24.07
N THR A 608 24.90 5.56 -22.97
CA THR A 608 23.66 6.31 -22.79
C THR A 608 23.86 7.78 -23.12
N PHE A 609 22.98 8.31 -23.98
CA PHE A 609 22.83 9.74 -24.26
C PHE A 609 21.63 10.27 -23.47
N SER A 610 21.82 11.36 -22.73
CA SER A 610 20.74 12.13 -22.10
C SER A 610 20.61 13.47 -22.82
N ILE A 611 19.40 13.79 -23.26
CA ILE A 611 19.04 15.08 -23.86
C ILE A 611 18.07 15.75 -22.91
N ASP A 612 18.41 16.93 -22.44
CA ASP A 612 17.54 17.77 -21.61
C ASP A 612 17.16 19.00 -22.42
N TYR A 613 15.88 19.38 -22.43
CA TYR A 613 15.39 20.50 -23.22
C TYR A 613 14.38 21.36 -22.46
N GLU A 614 14.38 22.65 -22.78
CA GLU A 614 13.54 23.69 -22.19
C GLU A 614 13.10 24.70 -23.24
N LEU A 615 12.02 25.43 -22.98
CA LEU A 615 11.63 26.56 -23.85
C LEU A 615 12.59 27.72 -23.66
N GLU A 616 12.93 28.41 -24.75
CA GLU A 616 13.85 29.55 -24.70
C GLU A 616 13.24 30.75 -23.95
N GLN A 617 11.92 30.93 -24.04
CA GLN A 617 11.17 31.97 -23.34
C GLN A 617 10.06 31.33 -22.48
N PRO A 618 10.38 30.82 -21.28
CA PRO A 618 9.37 30.15 -20.46
C PRO A 618 8.31 31.14 -19.91
N GLN A 619 8.68 32.41 -19.75
CA GLN A 619 7.79 33.44 -19.20
C GLN A 619 6.89 34.12 -20.26
N HIS A 620 7.20 33.99 -21.54
CA HIS A 620 6.45 34.64 -22.63
C HIS A 620 6.21 33.61 -23.76
N GLY A 621 4.98 33.49 -24.26
CA GLY A 621 4.63 32.54 -25.33
C GLY A 621 4.03 31.22 -24.83
N PRO A 622 4.16 30.08 -25.54
CA PRO A 622 3.54 28.82 -25.12
C PRO A 622 4.14 28.27 -23.82
N MET A 623 3.43 27.35 -23.17
CA MET A 623 3.92 26.56 -22.03
C MET A 623 4.08 25.09 -22.41
N LEU A 624 5.07 24.42 -21.81
CA LEU A 624 5.19 22.97 -21.92
C LEU A 624 4.05 22.31 -21.14
N ASP A 625 3.51 21.23 -21.70
CA ASP A 625 2.58 20.36 -20.99
C ASP A 625 3.26 19.75 -19.74
N ASP A 626 2.68 19.98 -18.56
CA ASP A 626 3.18 19.58 -17.23
C ASP A 626 3.39 18.04 -17.11
N GLY A 627 2.68 17.25 -17.91
CA GLY A 627 2.84 15.79 -17.96
C GLY A 627 3.86 15.29 -18.99
N TRP A 628 4.39 16.18 -19.83
CA TRP A 628 5.26 15.79 -20.94
C TRP A 628 6.73 15.76 -20.52
N PRO A 629 7.50 14.73 -20.92
CA PRO A 629 8.92 14.66 -20.56
C PRO A 629 9.67 15.89 -21.08
N THR A 630 10.63 16.39 -20.30
CA THR A 630 11.60 17.43 -20.71
C THR A 630 13.01 16.87 -20.88
N SER A 631 13.14 15.56 -20.75
CA SER A 631 14.39 14.83 -20.97
C SER A 631 14.14 13.54 -21.72
N LEU A 632 15.10 13.16 -22.55
CA LEU A 632 15.11 11.91 -23.31
C LEU A 632 16.41 11.18 -23.03
N ARG A 633 16.34 9.91 -22.63
CA ARG A 633 17.49 9.03 -22.48
C ARG A 633 17.41 7.90 -23.48
N VAL A 634 18.36 7.84 -24.42
CA VAL A 634 18.47 6.74 -25.39
C VAL A 634 19.88 6.19 -25.32
N SER A 635 20.01 4.87 -25.42
CA SER A 635 21.32 4.23 -25.38
C SER A 635 21.63 3.58 -26.72
N VAL A 636 22.89 3.67 -27.13
CA VAL A 636 23.43 2.95 -28.28
C VAL A 636 24.19 1.71 -27.77
N PRO A 637 23.77 0.50 -28.16
CA PRO A 637 24.42 -0.72 -27.72
C PRO A 637 25.71 -0.97 -28.50
N PHE A 638 26.60 -1.78 -27.93
CA PHE A 638 27.73 -2.33 -28.65
C PHE A 638 27.27 -3.51 -29.52
N TRP A 639 27.96 -3.74 -30.64
CA TRP A 639 27.73 -4.88 -31.51
C TRP A 639 28.15 -6.18 -30.80
N ASN A 640 27.24 -7.16 -30.77
CA ASN A 640 27.37 -8.44 -30.03
C ASN A 640 28.00 -9.58 -30.86
N GLY A 641 28.40 -9.32 -32.11
CA GLY A 641 29.09 -10.32 -32.93
C GLY A 641 28.19 -11.36 -33.61
N CYS A 642 26.88 -11.14 -33.67
CA CYS A 642 25.90 -12.06 -34.27
C CYS A 642 25.39 -11.51 -35.61
N ASN A 643 24.82 -12.39 -36.45
CA ASN A 643 24.26 -12.01 -37.74
C ASN A 643 23.03 -11.08 -37.56
N GLU A 644 22.46 -10.59 -38.68
CA GLU A 644 21.53 -9.45 -38.75
C GLU A 644 20.30 -9.52 -37.80
N ASP A 645 19.94 -10.69 -37.27
CA ASP A 645 18.69 -10.97 -36.55
C ASP A 645 18.69 -10.67 -35.03
N GLU A 646 19.70 -9.97 -34.49
CA GLU A 646 19.87 -9.62 -33.05
C GLU A 646 20.00 -10.80 -32.06
N HIS A 647 19.53 -11.99 -32.41
CA HIS A 647 19.53 -13.20 -31.61
C HIS A 647 20.68 -14.12 -32.02
N CYS A 648 21.64 -14.32 -31.11
CA CYS A 648 22.67 -15.32 -31.29
C CYS A 648 22.10 -16.70 -30.94
N VAL A 649 22.22 -17.67 -31.85
CA VAL A 649 21.81 -19.06 -31.57
C VAL A 649 23.07 -19.91 -31.33
N PRO A 650 23.49 -20.13 -30.07
CA PRO A 650 24.63 -20.99 -29.75
C PRO A 650 24.24 -22.47 -29.83
N ASP A 651 25.26 -23.33 -29.79
CA ASP A 651 25.13 -24.80 -29.68
C ASP A 651 26.25 -25.27 -28.74
N LEU A 652 25.95 -25.36 -27.45
CA LEU A 652 26.92 -25.65 -26.41
C LEU A 652 26.97 -27.17 -26.18
N VAL A 653 28.17 -27.75 -26.08
CA VAL A 653 28.34 -29.20 -25.93
C VAL A 653 29.35 -29.50 -24.83
N LEU A 654 28.94 -30.31 -23.86
CA LEU A 654 29.73 -30.65 -22.68
C LEU A 654 29.93 -32.16 -22.56
N ASP A 655 31.19 -32.60 -22.58
CA ASP A 655 31.57 -34.01 -22.37
C ASP A 655 32.52 -34.14 -21.17
N ALA A 656 32.43 -35.24 -20.43
CA ALA A 656 33.28 -35.48 -19.26
C ALA A 656 33.57 -36.95 -18.97
N ARG A 657 34.75 -37.21 -18.39
CA ARG A 657 35.22 -38.54 -17.97
C ARG A 657 36.00 -38.50 -16.66
N SER A 658 35.95 -39.58 -15.89
CA SER A 658 36.65 -39.74 -14.61
C SER A 658 37.74 -40.81 -14.69
N ASP A 659 38.76 -40.71 -13.85
CA ASP A 659 39.88 -41.65 -13.74
C ASP A 659 39.69 -42.74 -12.67
N ILE A 660 38.47 -42.96 -12.17
CA ILE A 660 38.17 -44.02 -11.18
C ILE A 660 38.14 -45.40 -11.84
N PRO A 661 38.87 -46.40 -11.32
CA PRO A 661 38.86 -47.76 -11.86
C PRO A 661 37.56 -48.48 -11.50
N SER A 662 37.07 -49.29 -12.43
CA SER A 662 36.02 -50.27 -12.14
C SER A 662 36.51 -51.35 -11.17
N ALA A 663 35.59 -52.06 -10.51
CA ALA A 663 35.92 -53.17 -9.61
C ALA A 663 36.77 -54.25 -10.30
N MET A 664 36.53 -54.49 -11.59
CA MET A 664 37.30 -55.43 -12.41
C MET A 664 38.74 -54.95 -12.65
N GLU A 665 38.93 -53.65 -12.91
CA GLU A 665 40.26 -53.06 -13.03
C GLU A 665 41.04 -53.10 -11.70
N PHE A 666 40.37 -52.84 -10.58
CA PHE A 666 40.95 -52.97 -9.25
C PHE A 666 41.39 -54.42 -8.97
N CYS A 667 40.54 -55.43 -9.19
CA CYS A 667 40.89 -56.84 -8.96
C CYS A 667 42.15 -57.26 -9.72
N ARG A 668 42.23 -56.89 -11.01
CA ARG A 668 43.39 -57.21 -11.87
C ARG A 668 44.69 -56.56 -11.38
N ARG A 669 44.62 -55.37 -10.77
CA ARG A 669 45.79 -54.63 -10.28
C ARG A 669 46.23 -55.09 -8.88
N ALA A 670 45.29 -55.29 -7.97
CA ALA A 670 45.58 -55.52 -6.55
C ALA A 670 45.93 -56.98 -6.20
N LEU A 671 45.37 -57.98 -6.90
CA LEU A 671 45.46 -59.41 -6.53
C LEU A 671 46.44 -60.24 -7.38
N ARG A 672 47.53 -59.65 -7.89
CA ARG A 672 48.53 -60.29 -8.80
C ARG A 672 48.63 -61.84 -8.64
N ARG A 673 47.91 -62.58 -9.51
CA ARG A 673 47.76 -64.07 -9.61
C ARG A 673 46.69 -64.78 -8.74
N GLY A 674 45.63 -64.12 -8.29
CA GLY A 674 44.41 -64.76 -7.75
C GLY A 674 43.27 -64.87 -8.78
N ASP A 675 42.37 -65.85 -8.62
CA ASP A 675 41.16 -66.01 -9.43
C ASP A 675 40.12 -64.93 -9.08
N CYS A 676 39.84 -63.99 -10.00
CA CYS A 676 38.85 -62.90 -9.81
C CYS A 676 37.39 -63.39 -9.93
N SER A 677 37.14 -64.69 -10.11
CA SER A 677 35.80 -65.30 -10.24
C SER A 677 34.89 -64.98 -9.05
N ALA A 678 35.43 -64.94 -7.83
CA ALA A 678 34.68 -64.58 -6.61
C ALA A 678 34.18 -63.13 -6.62
N PHE A 679 34.94 -62.18 -7.19
CA PHE A 679 34.53 -60.78 -7.35
C PHE A 679 33.42 -60.60 -8.39
N SER A 680 33.46 -61.38 -9.49
CA SER A 680 32.43 -61.35 -10.54
C SER A 680 31.07 -61.87 -10.06
N LEU A 681 31.04 -62.75 -9.05
CA LEU A 681 29.80 -63.30 -8.48
C LEU A 681 29.20 -62.41 -7.38
N SER A 682 29.99 -61.47 -6.83
CA SER A 682 29.62 -60.68 -5.64
C SER A 682 29.42 -59.18 -5.90
N PHE A 683 29.79 -58.67 -7.09
CA PHE A 683 29.61 -57.26 -7.44
C PHE A 683 29.09 -57.09 -8.89
N ASP A 684 28.25 -56.08 -9.10
CA ASP A 684 27.74 -55.68 -10.41
C ASP A 684 28.84 -54.97 -11.24
N ALA A 685 28.76 -55.04 -12.57
CA ALA A 685 29.77 -54.46 -13.48
C ALA A 685 29.89 -52.92 -13.37
N SER A 686 28.93 -52.29 -12.70
CA SER A 686 28.78 -50.85 -12.45
C SER A 686 29.45 -50.36 -11.16
N VAL A 687 30.15 -51.22 -10.42
CA VAL A 687 30.80 -50.88 -9.14
C VAL A 687 32.23 -50.41 -9.37
N PHE A 688 32.61 -49.33 -8.68
CA PHE A 688 33.94 -48.73 -8.72
C PHE A 688 34.60 -48.82 -7.35
N VAL A 689 35.92 -49.05 -7.32
CA VAL A 689 36.66 -49.25 -6.07
C VAL A 689 37.66 -48.12 -5.85
N ILE A 690 37.58 -47.50 -4.68
CA ILE A 690 38.55 -46.52 -4.21
C ILE A 690 39.61 -47.23 -3.37
N GLU A 691 40.85 -47.22 -3.86
CA GLU A 691 42.01 -47.78 -3.17
C GLU A 691 42.30 -47.03 -1.87
N SER A 692 42.84 -47.73 -0.86
CA SER A 692 42.99 -47.20 0.50
C SER A 692 43.86 -45.93 0.59
N GLY A 693 44.80 -45.76 -0.36
CA GLY A 693 45.71 -44.62 -0.45
C GLY A 693 45.26 -43.50 -1.40
N ARG A 694 44.16 -43.68 -2.15
CA ARG A 694 43.73 -42.71 -3.17
C ARG A 694 42.95 -41.56 -2.55
N ARG A 695 43.57 -40.38 -2.53
CA ARG A 695 42.99 -39.16 -1.94
C ARG A 695 42.23 -38.28 -2.92
N ARG A 696 42.53 -38.39 -4.21
CA ARG A 696 41.98 -37.52 -5.26
C ARG A 696 41.40 -38.29 -6.44
N VAL A 697 40.44 -37.67 -7.11
CA VAL A 697 39.85 -38.09 -8.38
C VAL A 697 39.92 -36.94 -9.36
N ALA A 698 40.32 -37.23 -10.59
CA ALA A 698 40.39 -36.26 -11.67
C ALA A 698 39.23 -36.49 -12.64
N VAL A 699 38.51 -35.41 -12.94
CA VAL A 699 37.49 -35.37 -13.99
C VAL A 699 38.00 -34.48 -15.11
N GLU A 700 38.12 -35.04 -16.32
CA GLU A 700 38.48 -34.30 -17.51
C GLU A 700 37.21 -33.99 -18.29
N ALA A 701 37.00 -32.72 -18.62
CA ALA A 701 35.83 -32.25 -19.36
C ALA A 701 36.22 -31.36 -20.54
N THR A 702 35.35 -31.29 -21.53
CA THR A 702 35.49 -30.38 -22.68
C THR A 702 34.18 -29.66 -22.93
N LEU A 703 34.24 -28.33 -23.02
CA LEU A 703 33.13 -27.47 -23.41
C LEU A 703 33.42 -26.87 -24.78
N GLU A 704 32.49 -27.06 -25.72
CA GLU A 704 32.59 -26.59 -27.10
C GLU A 704 31.35 -25.77 -27.45
N ASN A 705 31.51 -24.66 -28.18
CA ASN A 705 30.40 -23.95 -28.81
C ASN A 705 30.46 -24.18 -30.31
N ARG A 706 29.53 -24.96 -30.85
CA ARG A 706 29.45 -25.32 -32.28
C ARG A 706 28.61 -24.32 -33.10
N GLY A 707 27.88 -23.43 -32.43
CA GLY A 707 26.94 -22.46 -33.02
C GLY A 707 27.50 -21.05 -33.11
N GLU A 708 26.62 -20.04 -32.98
CA GLU A 708 26.99 -18.62 -32.90
C GLU A 708 27.47 -18.24 -31.48
N ASN A 709 27.89 -16.99 -31.25
CA ASN A 709 28.42 -16.56 -29.95
C ASN A 709 27.40 -16.78 -28.81
N ALA A 710 27.82 -17.41 -27.71
CA ALA A 710 26.98 -17.61 -26.53
C ALA A 710 27.23 -16.50 -25.49
N TYR A 711 26.19 -15.78 -25.09
CA TYR A 711 26.30 -14.66 -24.14
C TYR A 711 26.28 -15.15 -22.68
N SER A 712 27.18 -14.62 -21.85
CA SER A 712 27.30 -14.97 -20.42
C SER A 712 27.31 -16.48 -20.19
N THR A 713 28.16 -17.23 -20.90
CA THR A 713 28.24 -18.68 -20.71
C THR A 713 28.66 -19.00 -19.28
N VAL A 714 27.82 -19.77 -18.59
CA VAL A 714 28.01 -20.23 -17.22
C VAL A 714 28.14 -21.75 -17.20
N LEU A 715 29.18 -22.24 -16.54
CA LEU A 715 29.38 -23.63 -16.19
C LEU A 715 29.04 -23.84 -14.71
N ASN A 716 27.97 -24.59 -14.46
CA ASN A 716 27.51 -24.93 -13.13
C ASN A 716 27.97 -26.35 -12.76
N ILE A 717 28.82 -26.47 -11.75
CA ILE A 717 29.42 -27.72 -11.29
C ILE A 717 28.82 -28.06 -9.93
N SER A 718 28.20 -29.21 -9.82
CA SER A 718 27.66 -29.75 -8.58
C SER A 718 28.21 -31.14 -8.32
N PHE A 719 28.53 -31.44 -7.06
CA PHE A 719 29.18 -32.69 -6.69
C PHE A 719 28.71 -33.21 -5.33
N SER A 720 28.85 -34.51 -5.11
CA SER A 720 28.44 -35.15 -3.84
C SER A 720 29.31 -34.70 -2.66
N ARG A 721 28.73 -34.69 -1.44
CA ARG A 721 29.36 -34.14 -0.22
C ARG A 721 30.63 -34.88 0.26
N ASN A 722 30.87 -36.08 -0.27
CA ASN A 722 32.12 -36.83 -0.06
C ASN A 722 33.28 -36.30 -0.92
N LEU A 723 33.06 -35.29 -1.77
CA LEU A 723 34.09 -34.62 -2.56
C LEU A 723 34.26 -33.16 -2.16
N GLN A 724 35.48 -32.66 -2.32
CA GLN A 724 35.84 -31.25 -2.24
C GLN A 724 36.61 -30.87 -3.51
N LEU A 725 36.17 -29.84 -4.23
CA LEU A 725 36.89 -29.36 -5.40
C LEU A 725 38.19 -28.69 -4.96
N ALA A 726 39.34 -29.26 -5.38
CA ALA A 726 40.67 -28.76 -5.05
C ALA A 726 41.17 -27.75 -6.08
N SER A 727 40.98 -28.03 -7.38
CA SER A 727 41.37 -27.12 -8.46
C SER A 727 40.56 -27.36 -9.73
N LEU A 728 40.37 -26.29 -10.51
CA LEU A 728 39.95 -26.33 -11.90
C LEU A 728 41.10 -25.78 -12.74
N ILE A 729 41.58 -26.58 -13.70
CA ILE A 729 42.74 -26.25 -14.52
C ILE A 729 42.33 -26.34 -15.99
N PRO A 730 42.20 -25.21 -16.72
CA PRO A 730 42.06 -25.22 -18.16
C PRO A 730 43.26 -25.91 -18.81
N LYS A 731 43.01 -26.78 -19.79
CA LYS A 731 44.02 -27.42 -20.62
C LYS A 731 44.12 -26.64 -21.93
N ASP A 732 45.36 -26.42 -22.38
CA ASP A 732 45.78 -25.63 -23.55
C ASP A 732 45.80 -24.10 -23.35
N ASP A 733 46.77 -23.45 -24.00
CA ASP A 733 47.08 -22.01 -23.96
C ASP A 733 46.13 -21.23 -24.91
N THR A 734 44.82 -21.43 -24.73
CA THR A 734 43.78 -20.73 -25.50
C THR A 734 43.38 -19.42 -24.82
N ASP A 735 42.96 -18.39 -25.56
CA ASP A 735 42.43 -17.10 -25.05
C ASP A 735 41.13 -17.23 -24.21
N ILE A 736 40.73 -18.45 -23.82
CA ILE A 736 39.46 -18.77 -23.15
C ILE A 736 39.72 -18.86 -21.64
N ASN A 737 39.21 -17.89 -20.88
CA ASN A 737 39.32 -17.90 -19.41
C ASN A 737 38.10 -18.58 -18.75
N ILE A 738 38.32 -19.29 -17.64
CA ILE A 738 37.26 -19.88 -16.80
C ILE A 738 37.40 -19.32 -15.38
N ASP A 739 36.53 -18.39 -15.00
CA ASP A 739 36.55 -17.72 -13.70
C ASP A 739 35.44 -18.26 -12.80
N CYS A 740 35.80 -18.93 -11.71
CA CYS A 740 34.86 -19.53 -10.78
C CYS A 740 34.63 -18.67 -9.54
N ALA A 741 33.36 -18.45 -9.19
CA ALA A 741 32.97 -17.85 -7.92
C ALA A 741 32.60 -18.93 -6.89
N SER A 742 33.00 -18.71 -5.63
CA SER A 742 32.57 -19.54 -4.50
C SER A 742 31.18 -19.09 -4.03
N ASP A 743 30.20 -20.01 -4.02
CA ASP A 743 28.94 -19.81 -3.33
C ASP A 743 29.08 -20.29 -1.87
N ASP A 744 29.18 -19.36 -0.93
CA ASP A 744 29.29 -19.66 0.51
C ASP A 744 28.04 -20.36 1.07
N ARG A 745 26.89 -20.26 0.38
CA ARG A 745 25.64 -20.91 0.81
C ARG A 745 25.58 -22.40 0.42
N HIS A 746 26.32 -22.82 -0.60
CA HIS A 746 26.30 -24.19 -1.12
C HIS A 746 27.74 -24.70 -1.39
N PRO A 747 28.42 -25.29 -0.40
CA PRO A 747 29.83 -25.69 -0.53
C PRO A 747 30.09 -26.79 -1.57
N THR A 748 29.05 -27.50 -2.01
CA THR A 748 29.10 -28.54 -3.05
C THR A 748 28.71 -28.05 -4.44
N ARG A 749 28.61 -26.73 -4.62
CA ARG A 749 28.29 -26.09 -5.90
C ARG A 749 29.33 -25.03 -6.24
N ARG A 750 29.69 -24.98 -7.51
CA ARG A 750 30.60 -23.98 -8.09
C ARG A 750 30.00 -23.46 -9.38
N VAL A 751 29.99 -22.15 -9.51
CA VAL A 751 29.47 -21.46 -10.69
C VAL A 751 30.65 -20.73 -11.33
N CYS A 752 30.93 -21.06 -12.59
CA CYS A 752 32.08 -20.53 -13.32
C CYS A 752 31.62 -19.81 -14.58
N ASN A 753 32.15 -18.61 -14.80
CA ASN A 753 31.97 -17.86 -16.03
C ASN A 753 33.01 -18.33 -17.05
N VAL A 754 32.56 -18.64 -18.27
CA VAL A 754 33.42 -19.08 -19.37
C VAL A 754 33.53 -17.95 -20.38
N SER A 755 34.69 -17.31 -20.46
CA SER A 755 35.02 -16.23 -21.41
C SER A 755 33.99 -15.10 -21.46
N TYR A 756 33.76 -14.47 -20.31
CA TYR A 756 32.85 -13.32 -20.23
C TYR A 756 33.33 -12.16 -21.13
N PRO A 757 32.44 -11.49 -21.91
CA PRO A 757 30.99 -11.66 -21.98
C PRO A 757 30.48 -12.66 -23.04
N PHE A 758 31.33 -13.21 -23.91
CA PHE A 758 30.91 -14.13 -24.97
C PHE A 758 31.85 -15.34 -25.13
N PHE A 759 31.28 -16.54 -25.11
CA PHE A 759 31.96 -17.75 -25.56
C PHE A 759 31.79 -17.88 -27.09
N ARG A 760 32.88 -17.64 -27.82
CA ARG A 760 32.87 -17.42 -29.27
C ARG A 760 32.37 -18.63 -30.06
N ALA A 761 31.79 -18.37 -31.23
CA ALA A 761 31.45 -19.39 -32.21
C ALA A 761 32.67 -20.28 -32.53
N LYS A 762 32.48 -21.61 -32.52
CA LYS A 762 33.50 -22.65 -32.76
C LYS A 762 34.63 -22.69 -31.72
N ALA A 763 34.50 -21.98 -30.60
CA ALA A 763 35.47 -22.06 -29.52
C ALA A 763 35.33 -23.38 -28.76
N LYS A 764 36.46 -23.92 -28.31
CA LYS A 764 36.52 -25.16 -27.53
C LYS A 764 37.55 -25.02 -26.42
N VAL A 765 37.18 -25.44 -25.22
CA VAL A 765 38.07 -25.47 -24.06
C VAL A 765 38.01 -26.82 -23.37
N ALA A 766 39.17 -27.41 -23.12
CA ALA A 766 39.31 -28.58 -22.28
C ALA A 766 39.71 -28.11 -20.88
N PHE A 767 39.22 -28.76 -19.82
CA PHE A 767 39.62 -28.45 -18.45
C PHE A 767 39.61 -29.71 -17.58
N ARG A 768 40.41 -29.67 -16.51
CA ARG A 768 40.55 -30.73 -15.53
C ARG A 768 40.08 -30.25 -14.16
N LEU A 769 39.19 -31.01 -13.55
CA LEU A 769 38.72 -30.83 -12.18
C LEU A 769 39.40 -31.87 -11.30
N ASP A 770 40.18 -31.43 -10.32
CA ASP A 770 40.72 -32.31 -9.29
C ASP A 770 39.85 -32.20 -8.04
N PHE A 771 39.26 -33.32 -7.63
CA PHE A 771 38.50 -33.42 -6.38
C PHE A 771 39.29 -34.21 -5.34
N GLU A 772 39.23 -33.78 -4.09
CA GLU A 772 39.75 -34.49 -2.92
C GLU A 772 38.61 -35.16 -2.15
N PHE A 773 38.80 -36.41 -1.75
CA PHE A 773 37.80 -37.11 -0.95
C PHE A 773 37.77 -36.56 0.48
N SER A 774 36.57 -36.33 1.00
CA SER A 774 36.35 -35.86 2.36
C SER A 774 36.76 -36.93 3.37
N LYS A 775 37.50 -36.50 4.41
CA LYS A 775 37.88 -37.35 5.55
C LYS A 775 36.73 -37.60 6.52
N SER A 776 35.71 -36.74 6.52
CA SER A 776 34.61 -36.74 7.48
C SER A 776 33.28 -37.21 6.89
N VAL A 777 33.10 -37.10 5.57
CA VAL A 777 31.86 -37.46 4.88
C VAL A 777 32.11 -38.66 3.97
N PHE A 778 31.58 -39.81 4.39
CA PHE A 778 31.74 -41.10 3.70
C PHE A 778 30.42 -41.52 3.03
N LEU A 779 30.41 -41.63 1.70
CA LEU A 779 29.23 -42.01 0.90
C LEU A 779 29.55 -43.19 -0.02
N GLN A 780 28.57 -44.04 -0.28
CA GLN A 780 28.71 -45.21 -1.18
C GLN A 780 28.46 -44.88 -2.65
N SER A 781 28.33 -43.59 -2.97
CA SER A 781 28.20 -43.10 -4.33
C SER A 781 28.96 -41.79 -4.47
N MET A 782 29.32 -41.48 -5.72
CA MET A 782 29.91 -40.21 -6.10
C MET A 782 29.20 -39.70 -7.33
N GLU A 783 28.76 -38.45 -7.25
CA GLU A 783 28.04 -37.78 -8.31
C GLU A 783 28.77 -36.48 -8.63
N VAL A 784 29.01 -36.22 -9.91
CA VAL A 784 29.50 -34.96 -10.45
C VAL A 784 28.62 -34.60 -11.64
N LEU A 785 27.84 -33.53 -11.49
CA LEU A 785 26.95 -33.01 -12.51
C LEU A 785 27.44 -31.63 -12.93
N MET A 786 27.74 -31.51 -14.22
CA MET A 786 28.12 -30.25 -14.85
C MET A 786 27.06 -29.86 -15.88
N VAL A 787 26.64 -28.61 -15.84
CA VAL A 787 25.65 -28.05 -16.76
C VAL A 787 26.21 -26.76 -17.34
N ALA A 788 26.34 -26.70 -18.65
CA ALA A 788 26.64 -25.47 -19.37
C ALA A 788 25.33 -24.76 -19.74
N SER A 789 25.30 -23.44 -19.60
CA SER A 789 24.16 -22.61 -19.99
C SER A 789 24.64 -21.24 -20.45
N SER A 790 23.82 -20.56 -21.25
CA SER A 790 24.05 -19.17 -21.63
C SER A 790 22.73 -18.39 -21.57
N ASP A 791 22.79 -17.07 -21.57
CA ASP A 791 21.57 -16.24 -21.68
C ASP A 791 21.04 -16.18 -23.12
N SER A 792 21.77 -16.75 -24.08
CA SER A 792 21.37 -16.84 -25.48
C SER A 792 20.41 -18.02 -25.69
N GLU A 793 19.47 -17.87 -26.64
CA GLU A 793 18.45 -18.88 -26.91
C GLU A 793 19.01 -20.01 -27.79
N GLU A 794 19.24 -21.17 -27.17
CA GLU A 794 19.67 -22.39 -27.83
C GLU A 794 18.47 -23.28 -28.23
N LYS A 795 18.61 -24.05 -29.32
CA LYS A 795 17.58 -24.97 -29.82
C LYS A 795 17.31 -26.09 -28.81
N GLU A 796 16.03 -26.41 -28.59
CA GLU A 796 15.62 -27.46 -27.64
C GLU A 796 16.23 -28.84 -27.98
N SER A 797 16.50 -29.12 -29.26
CA SER A 797 17.09 -30.38 -29.71
C SER A 797 18.56 -30.58 -29.32
N THR A 798 19.30 -29.51 -28.98
CA THR A 798 20.73 -29.60 -28.59
C THR A 798 20.90 -29.49 -27.08
N LYS A 799 19.95 -28.90 -26.34
CA LYS A 799 20.07 -28.68 -24.88
C LYS A 799 20.41 -29.91 -24.02
N GLU A 800 20.17 -31.14 -24.47
CA GLU A 800 20.54 -32.35 -23.72
C GLU A 800 22.06 -32.58 -23.66
N ASP A 801 22.83 -32.14 -24.65
CA ASP A 801 24.29 -32.31 -24.68
C ASP A 801 25.07 -31.20 -23.96
N ASN A 802 24.35 -30.24 -23.36
CA ASN A 802 24.86 -29.27 -22.38
C ASN A 802 25.21 -29.88 -21.02
N VAL A 803 24.84 -31.14 -20.79
CA VAL A 803 24.90 -31.79 -19.48
C VAL A 803 25.87 -32.96 -19.50
N ALA A 804 26.85 -32.91 -18.59
CA ALA A 804 27.72 -34.04 -18.29
C ALA A 804 27.46 -34.53 -16.87
N HIS A 805 26.89 -35.75 -16.76
CA HIS A 805 26.53 -36.36 -15.49
C HIS A 805 27.32 -37.65 -15.23
N LEU A 806 28.22 -37.61 -14.26
CA LEU A 806 29.01 -38.74 -13.80
C LEU A 806 28.44 -39.27 -12.48
N ASN A 807 27.94 -40.49 -12.46
CA ASN A 807 27.39 -41.14 -11.26
C ASN A 807 28.00 -42.53 -11.08
N PHE A 808 28.75 -42.72 -9.99
CA PHE A 808 29.47 -43.95 -9.69
C PHE A 808 29.03 -44.54 -8.35
N GLN A 809 28.78 -45.86 -8.32
CA GLN A 809 28.59 -46.61 -7.08
C GLN A 809 29.95 -47.04 -6.53
N LEU A 810 30.30 -46.61 -5.33
CA LEU A 810 31.62 -46.74 -4.73
C LEU A 810 31.69 -47.86 -3.67
N LYS A 811 32.79 -48.61 -3.72
CA LYS A 811 33.31 -49.44 -2.62
C LYS A 811 34.70 -48.96 -2.24
N TYR A 812 35.08 -49.17 -0.98
CA TYR A 812 36.36 -48.70 -0.43
C TYR A 812 37.20 -49.90 0.02
N GLU A 813 38.48 -49.88 -0.32
CA GLU A 813 39.44 -50.84 0.21
C GLU A 813 39.73 -50.53 1.69
N ALA A 814 39.49 -51.50 2.58
CA ALA A 814 39.82 -51.41 3.99
C ALA A 814 41.22 -51.99 4.25
N ASP A 815 42.18 -51.12 4.58
CA ASP A 815 43.55 -51.51 4.89
C ASP A 815 43.71 -51.69 6.42
N LEU A 816 43.45 -52.91 6.88
CA LEU A 816 43.44 -53.25 8.31
C LEU A 816 44.61 -54.18 8.66
N LEU A 817 45.38 -53.79 9.68
CA LEU A 817 46.39 -54.64 10.31
C LEU A 817 45.78 -55.37 11.52
N PHE A 818 45.72 -56.71 11.45
CA PHE A 818 45.12 -57.55 12.49
C PHE A 818 46.16 -58.47 13.16
N THR A 819 46.40 -58.29 14.46
CA THR A 819 47.43 -59.00 15.26
C THR A 819 46.88 -59.56 16.59
N ARG A 820 47.68 -60.36 17.33
CA ARG A 820 47.27 -61.07 18.57
C ARG A 820 48.41 -61.29 19.57
N THR A 821 48.11 -61.31 20.87
CA THR A 821 49.05 -61.65 21.98
C THR A 821 48.36 -62.40 23.13
N SER A 822 49.11 -63.20 23.92
CA SER A 822 48.61 -63.99 25.07
C SER A 822 49.56 -63.91 26.27
N SER A 823 49.03 -63.92 27.50
CA SER A 823 49.80 -63.93 28.75
C SER A 823 50.06 -65.33 29.31
N LEU A 824 49.31 -66.33 28.84
CA LEU A 824 49.40 -67.71 29.29
C LEU A 824 49.36 -68.61 28.06
N ASP A 825 50.46 -69.32 27.79
CA ASP A 825 50.51 -70.29 26.69
C ASP A 825 50.52 -71.74 27.22
N TYR A 826 51.00 -71.96 28.45
CA TYR A 826 51.15 -73.28 29.07
C TYR A 826 50.85 -73.27 30.59
N PHE A 827 50.16 -74.29 31.11
CA PHE A 827 49.90 -74.49 32.55
C PHE A 827 49.88 -75.96 32.99
N GLU A 828 50.43 -76.27 34.17
CA GLU A 828 50.52 -77.63 34.71
C GLU A 828 49.74 -77.78 36.05
N ILE A 829 48.95 -78.85 36.18
CA ILE A 829 48.08 -79.09 37.35
C ILE A 829 48.77 -80.04 38.36
N ARG A 830 49.25 -79.53 39.50
CA ARG A 830 49.88 -80.35 40.56
C ARG A 830 48.85 -80.89 41.58
N SER A 831 49.06 -82.10 42.11
CA SER A 831 48.07 -82.87 42.88
C SER A 831 47.91 -82.49 44.36
N ASN A 832 48.90 -81.86 45.01
CA ASN A 832 48.94 -81.79 46.48
C ASN A 832 48.76 -80.39 47.13
N ASN A 833 48.12 -79.43 46.46
CA ASN A 833 47.81 -78.13 47.08
C ASN A 833 46.33 -78.03 47.45
N SER A 834 46.10 -77.99 48.77
CA SER A 834 44.89 -77.70 49.53
C SER A 834 44.41 -76.25 49.34
N LEU A 835 44.27 -75.81 48.09
CA LEU A 835 43.48 -74.64 47.76
C LEU A 835 42.05 -75.13 47.53
N ASP A 836 41.22 -74.99 48.57
CA ASP A 836 39.77 -75.22 48.57
C ASP A 836 38.99 -74.25 47.64
N GLY A 837 39.69 -73.58 46.72
CA GLY A 837 39.13 -72.66 45.73
C GLY A 837 38.88 -73.35 44.39
N SER A 838 37.71 -73.10 43.80
CA SER A 838 37.29 -73.61 42.49
C SER A 838 37.97 -72.94 41.29
N ILE A 839 38.73 -71.86 41.49
CA ILE A 839 39.27 -70.95 40.46
C ILE A 839 40.81 -71.11 40.33
N GLY A 840 41.31 -71.24 39.11
CA GLY A 840 42.73 -71.43 38.76
C GLY A 840 43.45 -70.15 38.28
N PRO A 841 44.65 -70.27 37.66
CA PRO A 841 45.44 -69.12 37.22
C PRO A 841 44.67 -68.28 36.19
N PRO A 842 44.89 -66.95 36.17
CA PRO A 842 44.31 -66.09 35.16
C PRO A 842 45.00 -66.23 33.80
N PHE A 843 44.24 -66.07 32.73
CA PHE A 843 44.71 -65.89 31.37
C PHE A 843 44.27 -64.53 30.84
N HIS A 844 45.09 -63.91 30.00
CA HIS A 844 44.81 -62.65 29.34
C HIS A 844 45.22 -62.74 27.86
N CYS A 845 44.25 -62.56 26.97
CA CYS A 845 44.46 -62.49 25.52
C CYS A 845 44.17 -61.09 25.02
N THR A 846 44.96 -60.61 24.06
CA THR A 846 44.71 -59.34 23.36
C THR A 846 44.63 -59.57 21.85
N PHE A 847 43.59 -59.05 21.22
CA PHE A 847 43.45 -58.96 19.77
C PHE A 847 43.47 -57.49 19.36
N THR A 848 44.31 -57.15 18.40
CA THR A 848 44.58 -55.76 18.02
C THR A 848 44.24 -55.55 16.55
N LEU A 849 43.46 -54.51 16.26
CA LEU A 849 43.06 -54.13 14.91
C LEU A 849 43.39 -52.66 14.65
N GLN A 850 44.25 -52.39 13.67
CA GLN A 850 44.66 -51.03 13.32
C GLN A 850 44.24 -50.68 11.90
N ASN A 851 43.68 -49.50 11.68
CA ASN A 851 43.34 -49.00 10.35
C ASN A 851 44.51 -48.18 9.78
N LEU A 852 45.13 -48.67 8.71
CA LEU A 852 46.24 -48.00 8.01
C LEU A 852 45.76 -47.14 6.82
N GLY A 853 44.48 -47.25 6.46
CA GLY A 853 43.88 -46.59 5.30
C GLY A 853 43.48 -45.12 5.55
N PHE A 854 43.25 -44.38 4.45
CA PHE A 854 42.80 -42.99 4.49
C PHE A 854 41.33 -42.83 4.92
N PHE A 855 40.52 -43.87 4.71
CA PHE A 855 39.09 -43.85 4.99
C PHE A 855 38.76 -44.50 6.33
N PRO A 856 37.75 -44.00 7.07
CA PRO A 856 37.27 -44.68 8.27
C PRO A 856 36.62 -46.01 7.90
N VAL A 857 36.86 -47.06 8.69
CA VAL A 857 36.27 -48.39 8.50
C VAL A 857 35.13 -48.58 9.49
N GLN A 858 33.94 -48.91 8.97
CA GLN A 858 32.72 -49.11 9.77
C GLN A 858 31.84 -50.23 9.22
N GLY A 859 30.99 -50.83 10.06
CA GLY A 859 30.07 -51.90 9.62
C GLY A 859 30.74 -53.25 9.36
N VAL A 860 31.97 -53.42 9.83
CA VAL A 860 32.69 -54.69 9.94
C VAL A 860 32.44 -55.28 11.33
N THR A 861 32.21 -56.58 11.41
CA THR A 861 32.05 -57.28 12.70
C THR A 861 33.29 -58.12 12.97
N LEU A 862 33.91 -57.99 14.15
CA LEU A 862 34.94 -58.90 14.63
C LEU A 862 34.30 -59.91 15.58
N LYS A 863 34.44 -61.20 15.27
CA LYS A 863 33.85 -62.30 16.02
C LYS A 863 34.93 -63.11 16.73
N ILE A 864 34.91 -63.15 18.06
CA ILE A 864 35.85 -63.90 18.91
C ILE A 864 35.11 -65.09 19.54
N THR A 865 35.57 -66.32 19.30
CA THR A 865 34.99 -67.54 19.86
C THR A 865 35.93 -68.18 20.88
N VAL A 866 35.45 -68.36 22.11
CA VAL A 866 36.22 -68.86 23.27
C VAL A 866 35.66 -70.20 23.75
N PRO A 867 36.46 -71.28 23.81
CA PRO A 867 36.02 -72.59 24.29
C PRO A 867 35.89 -72.64 25.82
N VAL A 868 34.68 -72.49 26.35
CA VAL A 868 34.44 -72.37 27.81
C VAL A 868 34.13 -73.69 28.51
N ALA A 869 33.59 -74.69 27.80
CA ALA A 869 33.25 -75.99 28.37
C ALA A 869 33.32 -77.11 27.33
N THR A 870 33.44 -78.35 27.78
CA THR A 870 33.27 -79.52 26.91
C THR A 870 31.79 -79.68 26.52
N ARG A 871 31.49 -80.44 25.46
CA ARG A 871 30.09 -80.76 25.08
C ARG A 871 29.33 -81.52 26.17
N ALA A 872 30.03 -82.22 27.09
CA ALA A 872 29.43 -82.88 28.23
C ALA A 872 29.07 -81.91 29.39
N GLY A 873 29.39 -80.61 29.26
CA GLY A 873 29.08 -79.57 30.23
C GLY A 873 30.14 -79.38 31.32
N ASN A 874 31.36 -79.91 31.12
CA ASN A 874 32.47 -79.65 32.03
C ASN A 874 33.11 -78.29 31.72
N ARG A 875 33.00 -77.34 32.65
CA ARG A 875 33.55 -75.99 32.48
C ARG A 875 35.09 -76.01 32.51
N LEU A 876 35.73 -75.40 31.51
CA LEU A 876 37.18 -75.37 31.31
C LEU A 876 37.76 -73.98 31.56
N LEU A 877 37.16 -72.96 30.95
CA LEU A 877 37.54 -71.56 31.10
C LEU A 877 36.40 -70.77 31.74
N LEU A 878 36.75 -69.86 32.62
CA LEU A 878 35.87 -68.88 33.23
C LEU A 878 36.29 -67.50 32.74
N PRO A 879 35.71 -66.97 31.65
CA PRO A 879 35.89 -65.57 31.29
C PRO A 879 35.39 -64.69 32.44
N THR A 880 36.26 -63.85 33.00
CA THR A 880 35.94 -62.95 34.12
C THR A 880 35.69 -61.53 33.63
N GLY A 881 36.26 -61.16 32.48
CA GLY A 881 36.07 -59.86 31.89
C GLY A 881 36.45 -59.83 30.42
N PHE A 882 35.70 -59.06 29.65
CA PHE A 882 36.05 -58.66 28.31
C PHE A 882 36.02 -57.13 28.26
N ARG A 883 37.09 -56.51 27.78
CA ARG A 883 37.18 -55.05 27.63
C ARG A 883 37.72 -54.70 26.26
N ALA A 884 37.14 -53.68 25.66
CA ALA A 884 37.70 -52.96 24.53
C ALA A 884 38.28 -51.66 25.05
N ASP A 885 39.47 -51.26 24.57
CA ASP A 885 40.11 -50.01 25.04
C ASP A 885 39.39 -48.74 24.58
N GLN A 886 38.51 -48.84 23.58
CA GLN A 886 37.68 -47.73 23.09
C GLN A 886 36.27 -47.78 23.69
N GLU A 887 35.88 -46.74 24.43
CA GLU A 887 34.60 -46.63 25.15
C GLU A 887 33.35 -46.79 24.25
N ASN A 888 33.46 -46.50 22.95
CA ASN A 888 32.35 -46.54 21.99
C ASN A 888 32.24 -47.87 21.21
N THR A 889 33.00 -48.90 21.56
CA THR A 889 32.93 -50.20 20.86
C THR A 889 31.79 -51.04 21.43
N THR A 890 30.79 -51.37 20.59
CA THR A 890 29.68 -52.23 21.01
C THR A 890 30.03 -53.70 20.75
N CYS A 891 30.18 -54.47 21.83
CA CYS A 891 30.43 -55.90 21.79
C CYS A 891 29.30 -56.66 22.49
N THR A 892 28.75 -57.65 21.80
CA THR A 892 27.73 -58.53 22.36
C THR A 892 28.34 -59.89 22.68
N VAL A 893 28.22 -60.31 23.94
CA VAL A 893 28.68 -61.62 24.41
C VAL A 893 27.51 -62.59 24.40
N TRP A 894 27.63 -63.65 23.61
CA TRP A 894 26.64 -64.72 23.46
C TRP A 894 27.16 -65.99 24.16
N GLY A 895 26.27 -66.73 24.83
CA GLY A 895 26.60 -68.01 25.47
C GLY A 895 27.16 -67.93 26.89
N ASN A 896 27.12 -66.78 27.56
CA ASN A 896 27.56 -66.64 28.98
C ASN A 896 26.46 -67.00 30.01
N SER A 897 25.24 -67.32 29.56
CA SER A 897 24.06 -67.58 30.41
C SER A 897 23.80 -69.06 30.69
N THR A 898 24.61 -69.95 30.16
CA THR A 898 24.48 -71.40 30.32
C THR A 898 24.88 -71.82 31.75
N GLU A 899 23.95 -72.37 32.51
CA GLU A 899 24.25 -72.97 33.82
C GLU A 899 25.06 -74.27 33.63
N TYR A 900 26.38 -74.16 33.78
CA TYR A 900 27.27 -75.31 33.79
C TYR A 900 27.15 -76.09 35.12
N ARG A 901 27.34 -77.41 35.07
CA ARG A 901 27.19 -78.28 36.26
C ARG A 901 28.12 -77.82 37.39
N ARG A 902 27.59 -77.70 38.62
CA ARG A 902 28.38 -77.37 39.82
C ARG A 902 29.37 -78.46 40.23
N ALA A 903 29.10 -79.70 39.85
CA ALA A 903 29.98 -80.85 40.04
C ALA A 903 30.43 -81.38 38.67
N PRO A 904 31.75 -81.61 38.45
CA PRO A 904 32.25 -82.09 37.17
C PRO A 904 31.79 -83.53 36.92
N ALA A 905 31.43 -83.83 35.68
CA ALA A 905 31.15 -85.19 35.23
C ALA A 905 32.46 -85.87 34.83
N GLU A 906 32.62 -87.15 35.16
CA GLU A 906 33.77 -87.93 34.66
C GLU A 906 33.73 -88.01 33.13
N GLU A 907 34.75 -87.47 32.47
CA GLU A 907 34.92 -87.48 31.02
C GLU A 907 36.41 -87.66 30.69
N ASP A 908 36.69 -88.49 29.68
CA ASP A 908 38.04 -88.82 29.23
C ASP A 908 38.35 -88.12 27.91
N LEU A 909 39.24 -87.13 27.97
CA LEU A 909 39.67 -86.30 26.86
C LEU A 909 41.04 -86.74 26.30
N THR A 910 41.58 -87.89 26.70
CA THR A 910 42.86 -88.40 26.17
C THR A 910 42.86 -88.60 24.65
N ARG A 911 41.70 -88.89 24.05
CA ARG A 911 41.54 -89.06 22.59
C ARG A 911 41.21 -87.77 21.84
N THR A 912 40.77 -86.72 22.53
CA THR A 912 40.41 -85.42 21.95
C THR A 912 41.09 -84.29 22.71
N PRO A 913 42.43 -84.19 22.63
CA PRO A 913 43.20 -83.23 23.42
C PRO A 913 43.12 -81.80 22.89
N HIS A 914 42.46 -81.51 21.77
CA HIS A 914 42.35 -80.15 21.21
C HIS A 914 40.89 -79.73 21.09
N LEU A 915 40.54 -78.67 21.81
CA LEU A 915 39.20 -78.10 21.85
C LEU A 915 39.18 -76.70 21.23
N ASN A 916 38.23 -76.47 20.33
CA ASN A 916 37.99 -75.23 19.61
C ASN A 916 36.49 -75.04 19.37
N HIS A 917 36.11 -73.97 18.65
CA HIS A 917 34.71 -73.63 18.41
C HIS A 917 33.86 -74.72 17.73
N SER A 918 34.46 -75.66 17.01
CA SER A 918 33.73 -76.72 16.31
C SER A 918 33.34 -77.89 17.22
N ASN A 919 34.11 -78.14 18.29
CA ASN A 919 33.98 -79.36 19.10
C ASN A 919 33.82 -79.11 20.61
N SER A 920 33.75 -77.86 21.06
CA SER A 920 33.46 -77.46 22.43
C SER A 920 32.23 -76.54 22.52
N ASP A 921 31.70 -76.36 23.73
CA ASP A 921 30.76 -75.27 23.98
C ASP A 921 31.51 -73.94 24.09
N VAL A 922 30.99 -72.89 23.45
CA VAL A 922 31.72 -71.63 23.27
C VAL A 922 30.94 -70.41 23.70
N VAL A 923 31.69 -69.44 24.20
CA VAL A 923 31.23 -68.05 24.28
C VAL A 923 31.68 -67.33 23.01
N SER A 924 30.75 -66.67 22.33
CA SER A 924 31.03 -65.83 21.16
C SER A 924 30.94 -64.36 21.55
N ILE A 925 31.93 -63.57 21.17
CA ILE A 925 31.97 -62.12 21.40
C ILE A 925 31.98 -61.45 20.04
N ASP A 926 30.90 -60.79 19.69
CA ASP A 926 30.73 -60.13 18.41
C ASP A 926 30.83 -58.62 18.62
N CYS A 927 31.90 -58.02 18.11
CA CYS A 927 32.21 -56.60 18.24
C CYS A 927 31.99 -55.85 16.93
N GLN A 928 31.27 -54.73 16.98
CA GLN A 928 31.17 -53.82 15.84
C GLN A 928 32.42 -52.96 15.76
N VAL A 929 33.15 -53.08 14.66
CA VAL A 929 34.37 -52.32 14.41
C VAL A 929 34.01 -50.96 13.83
N LYS A 930 34.51 -49.90 14.48
CA LYS A 930 34.51 -48.53 13.98
C LYS A 930 35.90 -47.95 14.23
N LEU A 931 36.68 -47.78 13.17
CA LEU A 931 38.06 -47.31 13.24
C LEU A 931 38.26 -46.12 12.32
N ALA A 932 38.66 -44.98 12.87
CA ALA A 932 39.15 -43.85 12.08
C ALA A 932 40.51 -44.18 11.43
N PRO A 933 40.95 -43.39 10.44
CA PRO A 933 42.29 -43.52 9.86
C PRO A 933 43.39 -43.45 10.94
N ASN A 934 44.36 -44.37 10.89
CA ASN A 934 45.48 -44.53 11.84
C ASN A 934 45.07 -44.86 13.28
N GLU A 935 43.81 -45.23 13.51
CA GLU A 935 43.32 -45.62 14.84
C GLU A 935 43.51 -47.13 15.07
N GLU A 936 43.70 -47.51 16.32
CA GLU A 936 43.88 -48.89 16.77
C GLU A 936 42.84 -49.26 17.83
N LEU A 937 42.27 -50.46 17.70
CA LEU A 937 41.34 -51.07 18.63
C LEU A 937 41.99 -52.31 19.26
N ASN A 938 42.16 -52.25 20.57
CA ASN A 938 42.65 -53.35 21.39
C ASN A 938 41.49 -54.01 22.15
N LEU A 939 41.37 -55.32 22.01
CA LEU A 939 40.35 -56.13 22.66
C LEU A 939 41.01 -57.12 23.61
N HIS A 940 40.73 -56.98 24.89
CA HIS A 940 41.29 -57.78 25.95
C HIS A 940 40.25 -58.76 26.50
N LEU A 941 40.60 -60.04 26.46
CA LEU A 941 39.83 -61.12 27.07
C LEU A 941 40.60 -61.64 28.29
N CYS A 942 39.99 -61.52 29.46
CA CYS A 942 40.53 -62.00 30.72
C CYS A 942 39.64 -63.10 31.31
N GLY A 943 40.27 -64.09 31.93
CA GLY A 943 39.55 -65.16 32.60
C GLY A 943 40.46 -66.00 33.46
N ASN A 944 39.90 -67.06 34.03
CA ASN A 944 40.63 -68.03 34.84
C ASN A 944 40.37 -69.44 34.34
N LEU A 945 41.32 -70.33 34.54
CA LEU A 945 41.10 -71.76 34.35
C LEU A 945 40.17 -72.30 35.45
N TRP A 946 39.26 -73.21 35.12
CA TRP A 946 38.34 -73.81 36.10
C TRP A 946 38.88 -75.13 36.64
N MET A 947 39.57 -75.04 37.78
CA MET A 947 40.38 -76.15 38.32
C MET A 947 39.54 -77.35 38.76
N LYS A 948 38.29 -77.14 39.20
CA LYS A 948 37.43 -78.23 39.67
C LYS A 948 37.16 -79.27 38.59
N SER A 949 36.81 -78.82 37.39
CA SER A 949 36.61 -79.72 36.24
C SER A 949 37.92 -80.18 35.65
N LEU A 950 38.91 -79.28 35.52
CA LEU A 950 40.21 -79.68 34.98
C LEU A 950 40.87 -80.77 35.83
N LYS A 951 40.74 -80.78 37.17
CA LYS A 951 41.22 -81.88 38.04
C LYS A 951 40.42 -83.17 37.87
N ALA A 952 39.10 -83.11 37.66
CA ALA A 952 38.24 -84.29 37.51
C ALA A 952 38.34 -84.98 36.13
N LEU A 953 38.57 -84.22 35.05
CA LEU A 953 38.68 -84.74 33.68
C LEU A 953 39.93 -85.61 33.48
N LYS A 954 39.86 -86.70 32.72
CA LYS A 954 41.06 -87.51 32.38
C LYS A 954 41.72 -86.99 31.11
N PHE A 955 42.94 -86.45 31.20
CA PHE A 955 43.77 -86.04 30.06
C PHE A 955 45.25 -85.94 30.45
N LYS A 956 46.17 -86.05 29.46
CA LYS A 956 47.62 -85.82 29.64
C LYS A 956 48.01 -84.38 29.32
N ALA A 957 47.59 -83.91 28.14
CA ALA A 957 47.73 -82.53 27.68
C ALA A 957 46.44 -82.12 26.96
N LEU A 958 45.96 -80.91 27.21
CA LEU A 958 44.72 -80.35 26.67
C LEU A 958 45.00 -78.96 26.09
N LYS A 959 44.73 -78.78 24.80
CA LYS A 959 44.87 -77.53 24.05
C LYS A 959 43.51 -76.88 23.86
N LEU A 960 43.39 -75.60 24.20
CA LEU A 960 42.16 -74.81 24.06
C LEU A 960 42.43 -73.64 23.11
N SER A 961 41.74 -73.57 21.97
CA SER A 961 41.98 -72.50 20.98
C SER A 961 40.83 -71.49 20.90
N THR A 962 41.18 -70.22 21.09
CA THR A 962 40.32 -69.05 20.88
C THR A 962 40.59 -68.46 19.50
N ILE A 963 39.56 -68.18 18.70
CA ILE A 963 39.67 -67.65 17.32
C ILE A 963 38.95 -66.32 17.20
N ALA A 964 39.56 -65.35 16.53
CA ALA A 964 38.99 -64.05 16.21
C ALA A 964 38.98 -63.83 14.69
N ALA A 965 37.82 -63.55 14.08
CA ALA A 965 37.67 -63.42 12.62
C ALA A 965 36.87 -62.17 12.23
N LEU A 966 37.31 -61.46 11.20
CA LEU A 966 36.63 -60.29 10.65
C LEU A 966 35.60 -60.72 9.60
N GLN A 967 34.38 -60.23 9.75
CA GLN A 967 33.24 -60.55 8.89
C GLN A 967 32.64 -59.27 8.33
N ARG A 968 32.32 -59.28 7.03
CA ARG A 968 31.59 -58.20 6.35
C ARG A 968 30.10 -58.44 6.51
N ARG A 969 29.35 -57.39 6.87
CA ARG A 969 27.88 -57.44 6.79
C ARG A 969 27.41 -57.42 5.33
N PHE A 970 26.22 -57.97 5.08
CA PHE A 970 25.55 -57.87 3.78
C PHE A 970 25.45 -56.39 3.35
N ARG A 971 25.90 -56.06 2.13
CA ARG A 971 26.06 -54.68 1.58
C ARG A 971 27.14 -53.79 2.21
N SER A 972 28.12 -54.35 2.93
CA SER A 972 29.26 -53.56 3.43
C SER A 972 29.89 -52.71 2.32
N PRO A 973 30.19 -51.42 2.56
CA PRO A 973 30.91 -50.58 1.60
C PRO A 973 32.40 -50.92 1.50
N PHE A 974 32.89 -51.81 2.36
CA PHE A 974 34.31 -52.16 2.44
C PHE A 974 34.62 -53.49 1.77
N VAL A 975 35.79 -53.51 1.11
CA VAL A 975 36.41 -54.69 0.54
C VAL A 975 37.72 -54.94 1.29
N PHE A 976 37.98 -56.19 1.69
CA PHE A 976 39.24 -56.59 2.29
C PHE A 976 40.20 -57.10 1.23
N ARG A 977 41.50 -56.92 1.50
CA ARG A 977 42.57 -57.45 0.66
C ARG A 977 42.76 -58.96 0.84
N GLU A 978 42.58 -59.46 2.07
CA GLU A 978 42.59 -60.87 2.43
C GLU A 978 41.15 -61.41 2.47
N GLU A 979 40.94 -62.63 1.99
CA GLU A 979 39.66 -63.34 2.09
C GLU A 979 39.46 -63.82 3.54
N ASP A 980 38.43 -63.29 4.22
CA ASP A 980 38.04 -63.61 5.60
C ASP A 980 39.18 -63.59 6.67
N PRO A 981 39.74 -62.41 6.98
CA PRO A 981 40.92 -62.30 7.85
C PRO A 981 40.65 -62.79 9.29
N SER A 982 41.47 -63.73 9.79
CA SER A 982 41.31 -64.35 11.13
C SER A 982 42.63 -64.62 11.89
N ARG A 983 42.57 -64.65 13.24
CA ARG A 983 43.72 -64.87 14.16
C ARG A 983 43.32 -65.81 15.32
N GLN A 984 44.20 -66.73 15.74
CA GLN A 984 43.93 -67.75 16.77
C GLN A 984 44.96 -67.78 17.93
N ILE A 985 44.53 -67.93 19.19
CA ILE A 985 45.39 -68.11 20.38
C ILE A 985 45.11 -69.50 20.99
N THR A 986 46.14 -70.22 21.43
CA THR A 986 46.01 -71.58 21.97
C THR A 986 46.64 -71.69 23.37
N PHE A 987 45.88 -72.18 24.35
CA PHE A 987 46.33 -72.49 25.70
C PHE A 987 46.60 -73.99 25.85
N GLU A 988 47.74 -74.40 26.40
CA GLU A 988 48.05 -75.81 26.67
C GLU A 988 48.07 -76.12 28.18
N ILE A 989 47.34 -77.16 28.60
CA ILE A 989 47.17 -77.55 30.01
C ILE A 989 47.58 -79.00 30.19
N SER A 990 48.44 -79.31 31.16
CA SER A 990 48.95 -80.68 31.39
C SER A 990 48.73 -81.18 32.83
N LYS A 991 48.73 -82.52 33.01
CA LYS A 991 48.68 -83.20 34.32
C LYS A 991 49.87 -84.16 34.50
N PRO A 992 50.61 -84.08 35.62
CA PRO A 992 51.58 -85.09 35.99
C PRO A 992 50.87 -86.35 36.54
N GLU A 993 51.32 -87.55 36.16
CA GLU A 993 50.82 -88.82 36.72
C GLU A 993 51.38 -89.04 38.14
N GLU A 994 50.53 -89.24 39.16
CA GLU A 994 50.96 -89.73 40.48
C GLU A 994 51.30 -91.22 40.39
N TRP A 995 52.59 -91.55 40.44
CA TRP A 995 53.04 -92.93 40.49
C TRP A 995 52.80 -93.50 41.89
N GLN A 996 51.64 -94.12 42.12
CA GLN A 996 51.52 -95.09 43.21
C GLN A 996 52.27 -96.34 42.81
N ILE A 997 53.46 -96.53 43.36
CA ILE A 997 54.18 -97.80 43.30
C ILE A 997 53.22 -98.89 43.82
N PRO A 998 52.82 -99.89 43.01
CA PRO A 998 51.91 -100.95 43.43
C PRO A 998 52.39 -101.56 44.75
N ILE A 999 51.46 -101.91 45.65
CA ILE A 999 51.81 -102.57 46.92
C ILE A 999 52.64 -103.84 46.67
N TRP A 1000 52.49 -104.49 45.50
CA TRP A 1000 53.35 -105.61 45.06
C TRP A 1000 54.79 -105.23 44.71
N ILE A 1001 55.07 -104.01 44.25
CA ILE A 1001 56.44 -103.49 44.08
C ILE A 1001 57.01 -103.10 45.44
N ILE A 1002 56.21 -102.61 46.40
CA ILE A 1002 56.67 -102.39 47.79
C ILE A 1002 56.92 -103.72 48.49
N LEU A 1003 56.02 -104.70 48.42
CA LEU A 1003 56.18 -106.06 48.93
C LEU A 1003 57.33 -106.79 48.21
N GLY A 1004 57.46 -106.62 46.90
CA GLY A 1004 58.52 -107.21 46.08
C GLY A 1004 59.88 -106.57 46.35
N SER A 1005 59.92 -105.26 46.62
CA SER A 1005 61.14 -104.54 47.00
C SER A 1005 61.50 -104.76 48.46
N THR A 1006 60.55 -105.04 49.36
CA THR A 1006 60.86 -105.45 50.74
C THR A 1006 61.27 -106.92 50.83
N LEU A 1007 60.62 -107.83 50.09
CA LEU A 1007 61.10 -109.23 49.98
C LEU A 1007 62.45 -109.29 49.26
N GLY A 1008 62.59 -108.56 48.15
CA GLY A 1008 63.83 -108.47 47.39
C GLY A 1008 64.95 -107.80 48.20
N GLY A 1009 64.62 -106.75 48.96
CA GLY A 1009 65.52 -106.10 49.91
C GLY A 1009 65.93 -107.00 51.06
N LEU A 1010 65.01 -107.78 51.64
CA LEU A 1010 65.30 -108.78 52.67
C LEU A 1010 66.13 -109.95 52.12
N LEU A 1011 65.87 -110.39 50.89
CA LEU A 1011 66.66 -111.43 50.22
C LEU A 1011 68.08 -110.92 49.91
N LEU A 1012 68.21 -109.68 49.43
CA LEU A 1012 69.49 -109.02 49.19
C LEU A 1012 70.25 -108.82 50.51
N LEU A 1013 69.57 -108.40 51.58
CA LEU A 1013 70.14 -108.26 52.93
C LEU A 1013 70.59 -109.62 53.47
N ALA A 1014 69.79 -110.67 53.28
CA ALA A 1014 70.16 -112.03 53.68
C ALA A 1014 71.37 -112.54 52.91
N LEU A 1015 71.43 -112.31 51.59
CA LEU A 1015 72.58 -112.63 50.74
C LEU A 1015 73.81 -111.79 51.11
N LEU A 1016 73.64 -110.51 51.45
CA LEU A 1016 74.71 -109.63 51.95
C LEU A 1016 75.21 -110.08 53.32
N VAL A 1017 74.34 -110.48 54.24
CA VAL A 1017 74.72 -111.06 55.54
C VAL A 1017 75.44 -112.39 55.34
N LEU A 1018 74.98 -113.24 54.41
CA LEU A 1018 75.67 -114.48 54.03
C LEU A 1018 77.04 -114.21 53.39
N ALA A 1019 77.14 -113.20 52.51
CA ALA A 1019 78.39 -112.77 51.91
C ALA A 1019 79.34 -112.17 52.96
N LEU A 1020 78.87 -111.31 53.86
CA LEU A 1020 79.64 -110.72 54.96
C LEU A 1020 80.05 -111.78 56.00
N TRP A 1021 79.23 -112.81 56.22
CA TRP A 1021 79.59 -113.97 57.04
C TRP A 1021 80.67 -114.82 56.38
N LYS A 1022 80.57 -115.06 55.07
CA LYS A 1022 81.58 -115.81 54.29
C LYS A 1022 82.88 -115.01 54.06
N LEU A 1023 82.80 -113.67 54.03
CA LEU A 1023 83.92 -112.72 53.93
C LEU A 1023 84.52 -112.35 55.30
N GLY A 1024 84.06 -112.96 56.40
CA GLY A 1024 84.75 -112.91 57.70
C GLY A 1024 84.45 -111.68 58.57
N PHE A 1025 83.37 -110.93 58.29
CA PHE A 1025 83.02 -109.71 59.04
C PHE A 1025 82.40 -109.98 60.43
N PHE A 1026 81.92 -111.21 60.69
CA PHE A 1026 81.29 -111.62 61.95
C PHE A 1026 82.05 -112.73 62.70
N LYS A 1027 83.40 -112.75 62.60
CA LYS A 1027 84.21 -113.43 63.62
C LYS A 1027 84.19 -112.61 64.90
N SER A 1028 83.69 -113.25 65.95
CA SER A 1028 83.63 -112.74 67.30
C SER A 1028 85.00 -112.28 67.79
N GLY A 1029 84.96 -111.19 68.54
CA GLY A 1029 86.04 -110.76 69.40
C GLY A 1029 85.50 -110.32 70.74
N SER A 1030 84.65 -111.13 71.40
CA SER A 1030 84.77 -111.28 72.85
C SER A 1030 86.01 -112.16 73.07
N ARG A 1031 87.22 -111.64 72.80
CA ARG A 1031 88.04 -110.79 73.67
C ARG A 1031 88.13 -109.28 73.30
N ARG A 1032 87.07 -108.54 73.58
CA ARG A 1032 87.07 -107.42 74.53
C ARG A 1032 85.76 -107.55 75.31
N ARG A 1033 85.93 -108.16 76.48
CA ARG A 1033 85.03 -108.23 77.65
C ARG A 1033 83.98 -107.12 77.64
N ALA A 1034 82.78 -107.27 78.14
CA ALA A 1034 82.03 -108.33 78.78
C ALA A 1034 80.75 -107.60 79.25
N ALA A 1035 79.74 -108.34 79.67
CA ALA A 1035 78.60 -107.77 80.39
C ALA A 1035 77.86 -106.74 79.50
N GLU A 1036 77.18 -107.22 78.46
CA GLU A 1036 75.88 -107.84 78.69
C GLU A 1036 75.11 -106.97 79.69
N ARG A 1037 74.14 -106.24 79.15
CA ARG A 1037 73.03 -105.67 79.92
C ARG A 1037 73.43 -104.45 80.73
N GLU A 1038 73.79 -103.37 80.04
CA GLU A 1038 73.48 -102.03 80.57
C GLU A 1038 73.54 -100.99 79.46
N GLN A 1039 72.46 -100.92 78.68
CA GLN A 1039 71.77 -99.68 78.33
C GLN A 1039 70.43 -100.07 77.71
N ASN A 1040 69.51 -100.51 78.58
CA ASN A 1040 68.09 -100.36 78.37
C ASN A 1040 67.64 -99.25 79.31
N SER A 1041 67.77 -98.05 78.82
CA SER A 1041 66.94 -96.93 79.20
C SER A 1041 67.19 -95.88 78.15
N GLN A 1042 66.11 -95.65 77.41
CA GLN A 1042 65.71 -94.35 76.90
C GLN A 1042 66.55 -93.82 75.73
N GLY A 1043 65.92 -93.44 74.64
CA GLY A 1043 64.48 -93.19 74.49
C GLY A 1043 64.36 -91.94 73.66
N MET A 1044 65.16 -91.91 72.62
CA MET A 1044 65.47 -90.70 71.90
C MET A 1044 65.85 -91.17 70.50
N GLU A 1045 65.26 -90.60 69.46
CA GLU A 1045 64.31 -89.48 69.51
C GLU A 1045 63.59 -89.38 68.17
#